data_AF-A0A1I0XG47-F1
#
_entry.id   AF-A0A1I0XG47-F1
#
_cell.length_a   1.000
_cell.length_b   1.000
_cell.length_c   1.000
_cell.angle_alpha   90.00
_cell.angle_beta   90.00
_cell.angle_gamma   90.00
#
_symmetry.space_group_name_H-M   'P 1'
#
loop_
_entity.id
_entity.type
_entity.pdbx_description
1 polymer ?
#
loop_
_entity_poly.entity_id
_entity_poly.type
_entity_poly.pdbx_seq_one_letter_code
_entity_poly.pdbx_strand_id
1 'polypeptide(L)'
;MSEKPVPLFTDLNLSEPLIRVLKEVGYESPSPIQAATIPILLSNRDVLGQAQTGTGKTAAFALPILSRIDLKQTTPQALVLAPTRELAIQVAEAFQRYATHIPGFHVLPIYGGQSYGPQLSALRRGVHVVVGTPGRVIDHLDKGSLDLSKLKTLVLDEADEMLRMGFIDDVERILKETPATRQTTLFSATMPSVIKRIAKTYLRDPAEITVAAKTGTADNIRQRYWLVSGMHKLDALTRILEAETFDGMIVFSRTKMGTEELASKLQARGFSAAAINGDINQQQRERTIQQLKDGKIDILVATDVAARGLDVERISHVINYDVPHDPESYTHRIGRTGRAGRSGEAILFITPRERNLLKAIERATRQPVSPLTLPTVQAVNDVRIARFKEQISATLALGALEEYASIIEDFEREQNIPAVEIAAALAKMARGNEPLLLDKKQNAPEPFEARKSVPAKSWSDEKPVRGGRFERGERFEKPAPSERFERTERALRLDESERPARSEHGDRSERPASSKKDRGHNNDFDMAHFRIEVGHSHGVKPGNIVGAIANEAGLEAKHIGRIEIFDDYSTLDLPAGMPKDLMEHLKKVWVSGQQLKISAADETMPHGDQPVKRFTDKLAPGKSGGDRRVFEKDGAKKPPFKGKSDFASRTDAGQARPAKPHRKGPKPA
;
A
#
# COMPACT_ATOMS: atom_id res chain seq x y z
N MET A 1 19.51 21.08 33.51
CA MET A 1 19.78 19.72 32.97
C MET A 1 21.07 19.81 32.19
N SER A 2 21.97 18.82 32.27
CA SER A 2 23.24 18.90 31.51
C SER A 2 22.97 18.69 30.03
N GLU A 3 23.30 19.68 29.20
CA GLU A 3 23.27 19.55 27.74
C GLU A 3 24.37 18.57 27.33
N LYS A 4 23.98 17.35 26.92
CA LYS A 4 24.91 16.47 26.22
C LYS A 4 25.26 17.13 24.88
N PRO A 5 26.54 17.24 24.50
CA PRO A 5 26.92 17.83 23.23
C PRO A 5 26.24 17.10 22.07
N VAL A 6 25.79 17.86 21.07
CA VAL A 6 25.21 17.29 19.85
C VAL A 6 26.31 16.49 19.14
N PRO A 7 26.16 15.17 18.96
CA PRO A 7 27.19 14.36 18.34
C PRO A 7 27.37 14.78 16.88
N LEU A 8 28.61 14.84 16.40
CA LEU A 8 28.94 15.06 14.99
C LEU A 8 29.20 13.73 14.27
N PHE A 9 29.09 13.70 12.94
CA PHE A 9 29.43 12.50 12.15
C PHE A 9 30.91 12.09 12.28
N THR A 10 31.80 13.03 12.59
CA THR A 10 33.21 12.78 12.92
C THR A 10 33.39 11.92 14.15
N ASP A 11 32.46 12.01 15.10
CA ASP A 11 32.55 11.37 16.42
C ASP A 11 32.07 9.91 16.36
N LEU A 12 31.46 9.51 15.23
CA LEU A 12 30.90 8.17 15.01
C LEU A 12 31.94 7.18 14.42
N ASN A 13 33.22 7.55 14.33
CA ASN A 13 34.32 6.71 13.86
C ASN A 13 34.09 6.10 12.46
N LEU A 14 33.52 6.90 11.54
CA LEU A 14 33.34 6.56 10.13
C LEU A 14 34.64 6.82 9.34
N SER A 15 34.82 6.10 8.22
CA SER A 15 35.97 6.34 7.34
C SER A 15 35.94 7.72 6.67
N GLU A 16 37.13 8.29 6.43
CA GLU A 16 37.29 9.62 5.82
C GLU A 16 36.53 9.80 4.49
N PRO A 17 36.50 8.83 3.55
CA PRO A 17 35.68 8.94 2.33
C PRO A 17 34.18 9.16 2.61
N LEU A 18 33.63 8.51 3.65
CA LEU A 18 32.23 8.67 4.05
C LEU A 18 31.97 10.03 4.68
N ILE A 19 32.86 10.49 5.58
CA ILE A 19 32.75 11.83 6.19
C ILE A 19 32.79 12.92 5.11
N ARG A 20 33.61 12.75 4.07
CA ARG A 20 33.65 13.65 2.92
C ARG A 20 32.32 13.67 2.15
N VAL A 21 31.77 12.51 1.77
CA VAL A 21 30.47 12.48 1.08
C VAL A 21 29.36 13.09 1.94
N LEU A 22 29.33 12.83 3.24
CA LEU A 22 28.30 13.38 4.13
C LEU A 22 28.30 14.91 4.11
N LYS A 23 29.48 15.56 4.12
CA LYS A 23 29.58 17.02 3.95
C LYS A 23 29.09 17.49 2.57
N GLU A 24 29.48 16.80 1.50
CA GLU A 24 29.07 17.13 0.12
C GLU A 24 27.56 16.97 -0.11
N VAL A 25 26.90 16.03 0.59
CA VAL A 25 25.45 15.81 0.54
C VAL A 25 24.68 16.74 1.50
N GLY A 26 25.37 17.52 2.34
CA GLY A 26 24.75 18.48 3.27
C GLY A 26 24.28 17.89 4.60
N TYR A 27 24.87 16.77 5.05
CA TYR A 27 24.61 16.21 6.38
C TYR A 27 25.37 16.99 7.46
N GLU A 28 24.66 17.85 8.20
CA GLU A 28 25.22 18.62 9.32
C GLU A 28 25.43 17.78 10.58
N SER A 29 24.37 17.14 11.07
CA SER A 29 24.37 16.34 12.30
C SER A 29 23.61 15.02 12.13
N PRO A 30 24.08 13.92 12.77
CA PRO A 30 23.38 12.64 12.76
C PRO A 30 22.04 12.74 13.48
N SER A 31 21.01 12.15 12.86
CA SER A 31 19.69 12.00 13.47
C SER A 31 19.76 11.09 14.71
N PRO A 32 18.76 11.13 15.62
CA PRO A 32 18.79 10.31 16.84
C PRO A 32 18.93 8.80 16.59
N ILE A 33 18.39 8.28 15.48
CA ILE A 33 18.58 6.87 15.11
C ILE A 33 20.00 6.62 14.60
N GLN A 34 20.57 7.52 13.80
CA GLN A 34 21.93 7.40 13.28
C GLN A 34 22.97 7.44 14.41
N ALA A 35 22.88 8.43 15.32
CA ALA A 35 23.78 8.56 16.46
C ALA A 35 23.73 7.35 17.40
N ALA A 36 22.55 6.73 17.55
CA ALA A 36 22.38 5.54 18.40
C ALA A 36 22.84 4.24 17.72
N THR A 37 22.54 4.02 16.43
CA THR A 37 22.82 2.73 15.77
C THR A 37 24.23 2.63 15.19
N ILE A 38 24.80 3.71 14.62
CA ILE A 38 26.05 3.63 13.85
C ILE A 38 27.21 3.05 14.69
N PRO A 39 27.48 3.51 15.93
CA PRO A 39 28.57 2.95 16.74
C PRO A 39 28.39 1.46 17.07
N ILE A 40 27.14 1.02 17.29
CA ILE A 40 26.81 -0.39 17.60
C ILE A 40 26.95 -1.28 16.36
N LEU A 41 26.56 -0.76 15.20
CA LEU A 41 26.74 -1.47 13.94
C LEU A 41 28.23 -1.59 13.56
N LEU A 42 29.02 -0.55 13.80
CA LEU A 42 30.48 -0.60 13.62
C LEU A 42 31.16 -1.63 14.55
N SER A 43 30.67 -1.82 15.77
CA SER A 43 31.15 -2.86 16.70
C SER A 43 30.63 -4.28 16.40
N ASN A 44 29.94 -4.47 15.27
CA ASN A 44 29.44 -5.77 14.78
C ASN A 44 28.41 -6.45 15.72
N ARG A 45 27.65 -5.67 16.50
CA ARG A 45 26.51 -6.18 17.30
C ARG A 45 25.21 -6.03 16.51
N ASP A 46 24.28 -6.96 16.70
CA ASP A 46 22.94 -6.89 16.11
C ASP A 46 22.15 -5.70 16.67
N VAL A 47 21.22 -5.17 15.88
CA VAL A 47 20.41 -3.99 16.26
C VAL A 47 18.94 -4.22 15.90
N LEU A 48 18.07 -3.91 16.86
CA LEU A 48 16.63 -3.79 16.67
C LEU A 48 16.26 -2.29 16.75
N GLY A 49 16.16 -1.64 15.59
CA GLY A 49 15.86 -0.22 15.47
C GLY A 49 14.38 0.06 15.25
N GLN A 50 13.67 0.45 16.31
CA GLN A 50 12.29 0.93 16.17
C GLN A 50 12.28 2.44 15.87
N ALA A 51 11.96 2.80 14.61
CA ALA A 51 11.87 4.18 14.16
C ALA A 51 10.98 4.33 12.91
N GLN A 52 10.27 5.46 12.82
CA GLN A 52 9.41 5.82 11.69
C GLN A 52 10.21 6.07 10.40
N THR A 53 9.51 6.09 9.27
CA THR A 53 10.06 6.52 7.97
C THR A 53 10.53 7.98 8.03
N GLY A 54 11.46 8.36 7.14
CA GLY A 54 12.03 9.72 7.12
C GLY A 54 13.03 10.05 8.25
N THR A 55 13.16 9.22 9.29
CA THR A 55 14.10 9.47 10.42
C THR A 55 15.59 9.27 10.08
N GLY A 56 15.92 8.93 8.83
CA GLY A 56 17.30 8.72 8.37
C GLY A 56 17.85 7.30 8.55
N LYS A 57 16.96 6.29 8.76
CA LYS A 57 17.30 4.86 8.91
C LYS A 57 18.27 4.33 7.85
N THR A 58 18.08 4.71 6.59
CA THR A 58 18.92 4.25 5.47
C THR A 58 20.39 4.60 5.65
N ALA A 59 20.73 5.84 6.04
CA ALA A 59 22.11 6.19 6.36
C ALA A 59 22.60 5.48 7.64
N ALA A 60 21.70 5.28 8.60
CA ALA A 60 21.98 4.65 9.89
C ALA A 60 22.53 3.21 9.76
N PHE A 61 22.16 2.47 8.70
CA PHE A 61 22.75 1.18 8.34
C PHE A 61 23.72 1.22 7.16
N ALA A 62 23.52 2.08 6.16
CA ALA A 62 24.38 2.08 4.97
C ALA A 62 25.81 2.55 5.28
N LEU A 63 25.97 3.57 6.13
CA LEU A 63 27.28 4.09 6.51
C LEU A 63 28.18 3.05 7.22
N PRO A 64 27.74 2.34 8.28
CA PRO A 64 28.55 1.30 8.92
C PRO A 64 28.82 0.09 8.01
N ILE A 65 27.89 -0.26 7.12
CA ILE A 65 28.11 -1.32 6.10
C ILE A 65 29.23 -0.91 5.14
N LEU A 66 29.17 0.31 4.59
CA LEU A 66 30.20 0.83 3.68
C LEU A 66 31.56 0.96 4.38
N SER A 67 31.59 1.37 5.65
CA SER A 67 32.83 1.49 6.42
C SER A 67 33.49 0.14 6.74
N ARG A 68 32.81 -0.99 6.53
CA ARG A 68 33.29 -2.36 6.80
C ARG A 68 33.43 -3.21 5.53
N ILE A 69 33.24 -2.63 4.34
CA ILE A 69 33.24 -3.36 3.07
C ILE A 69 34.67 -3.71 2.62
N ASP A 70 34.89 -4.94 2.16
CA ASP A 70 36.15 -5.35 1.53
C ASP A 70 36.01 -5.35 0.01
N LEU A 71 36.60 -4.36 -0.66
CA LEU A 71 36.54 -4.20 -2.11
C LEU A 71 37.30 -5.29 -2.89
N LYS A 72 38.09 -6.14 -2.23
CA LYS A 72 38.73 -7.31 -2.86
C LYS A 72 37.75 -8.48 -3.00
N GLN A 73 36.67 -8.50 -2.21
CA GLN A 73 35.65 -9.53 -2.24
C GLN A 73 34.48 -9.10 -3.13
N THR A 74 34.47 -9.61 -4.36
CA THR A 74 33.44 -9.36 -5.39
C THR A 74 32.12 -10.13 -5.20
N THR A 75 32.00 -10.92 -4.12
CA THR A 75 30.77 -11.61 -3.72
C THR A 75 30.00 -10.78 -2.70
N PRO A 76 28.65 -10.87 -2.65
CA PRO A 76 27.82 -10.12 -1.71
C PRO A 76 28.29 -10.23 -0.25
N GLN A 77 28.51 -9.06 0.37
CA GLN A 77 28.91 -8.91 1.78
C GLN A 77 27.78 -8.35 2.64
N ALA A 78 26.87 -7.57 2.05
CA ALA A 78 25.64 -7.13 2.71
C ALA A 78 24.40 -7.37 1.83
N LEU A 79 23.30 -7.71 2.50
CA LEU A 79 21.98 -7.91 1.91
C LEU A 79 20.99 -7.04 2.68
N VAL A 80 20.27 -6.17 1.97
CA VAL A 80 19.17 -5.39 2.54
C VAL A 80 17.86 -5.86 1.92
N LEU A 81 16.98 -6.44 2.75
CA LEU A 81 15.63 -6.78 2.33
C LEU A 81 14.71 -5.57 2.53
N ALA A 82 13.96 -5.24 1.49
CA ALA A 82 12.99 -4.16 1.48
C ALA A 82 11.62 -4.66 0.95
N PRO A 83 10.48 -4.19 1.49
CA PRO A 83 9.14 -4.60 1.07
C PRO A 83 8.79 -4.25 -0.39
N THR A 84 9.33 -3.16 -0.94
CA THR A 84 8.97 -2.64 -2.26
C THR A 84 10.18 -2.46 -3.16
N ARG A 85 9.94 -2.44 -4.48
CA ARG A 85 10.99 -2.28 -5.50
C ARG A 85 11.59 -0.87 -5.41
N GLU A 86 10.71 0.09 -5.18
CA GLU A 86 11.00 1.52 -5.07
C GLU A 86 11.90 1.82 -3.86
N LEU A 87 11.60 1.22 -2.70
CA LEU A 87 12.48 1.31 -1.54
C LEU A 87 13.81 0.57 -1.79
N ALA A 88 13.80 -0.58 -2.48
CA ALA A 88 15.04 -1.26 -2.86
C ALA A 88 15.92 -0.41 -3.80
N ILE A 89 15.32 0.31 -4.75
CA ILE A 89 16.01 1.28 -5.62
C ILE A 89 16.55 2.45 -4.78
N GLN A 90 15.74 3.07 -3.92
CA GLN A 90 16.16 4.20 -3.09
C GLN A 90 17.31 3.86 -2.14
N VAL A 91 17.25 2.70 -1.50
CA VAL A 91 18.32 2.22 -0.62
C VAL A 91 19.58 1.96 -1.45
N ALA A 92 19.47 1.37 -2.65
CA ALA A 92 20.61 1.18 -3.55
C ALA A 92 21.21 2.52 -4.04
N GLU A 93 20.38 3.49 -4.44
CA GLU A 93 20.80 4.86 -4.81
C GLU A 93 21.49 5.57 -3.63
N ALA A 94 21.00 5.39 -2.40
CA ALA A 94 21.63 5.92 -1.21
C ALA A 94 23.00 5.27 -0.96
N PHE A 95 23.13 3.95 -1.09
CA PHE A 95 24.44 3.27 -1.07
C PHE A 95 25.38 3.81 -2.15
N GLN A 96 24.89 3.98 -3.38
CA GLN A 96 25.69 4.54 -4.48
C GLN A 96 26.19 5.95 -4.16
N ARG A 97 25.30 6.80 -3.62
CA ARG A 97 25.60 8.18 -3.22
C ARG A 97 26.66 8.22 -2.13
N TYR A 98 26.47 7.50 -1.03
CA TYR A 98 27.43 7.42 0.08
C TYR A 98 28.78 6.80 -0.34
N ALA A 99 28.79 5.92 -1.34
CA ALA A 99 30.00 5.29 -1.88
C ALA A 99 30.71 6.09 -2.98
N THR A 100 30.35 7.36 -3.23
CA THR A 100 30.94 8.19 -4.31
C THR A 100 32.47 8.25 -4.24
N HIS A 101 33.06 8.32 -3.04
CA HIS A 101 34.52 8.31 -2.82
C HIS A 101 35.10 6.92 -2.52
N ILE A 102 34.38 5.83 -2.86
CA ILE A 102 34.80 4.44 -2.66
C ILE A 102 34.92 3.74 -4.03
N PRO A 103 36.06 3.88 -4.73
CA PRO A 103 36.23 3.36 -6.08
C PRO A 103 36.15 1.83 -6.12
N GLY A 104 35.46 1.29 -7.14
CA GLY A 104 35.21 -0.15 -7.27
C GLY A 104 34.04 -0.67 -6.43
N PHE A 105 33.38 0.15 -5.62
CA PHE A 105 32.15 -0.26 -4.93
C PHE A 105 31.01 -0.52 -5.92
N HIS A 106 30.24 -1.59 -5.67
CA HIS A 106 29.12 -2.01 -6.50
C HIS A 106 27.96 -2.46 -5.61
N VAL A 107 26.80 -1.81 -5.77
CA VAL A 107 25.51 -2.23 -5.20
C VAL A 107 24.54 -2.57 -6.34
N LEU A 108 23.65 -3.53 -6.11
CA LEU A 108 22.64 -3.98 -7.07
C LEU A 108 21.26 -4.07 -6.42
N PRO A 109 20.25 -3.32 -6.92
CA PRO A 109 18.86 -3.57 -6.57
C PRO A 109 18.32 -4.82 -7.32
N ILE A 110 17.66 -5.72 -6.60
CA ILE A 110 17.11 -6.99 -7.08
C ILE A 110 15.62 -7.05 -6.75
N TYR A 111 14.78 -6.94 -7.78
CA TYR A 111 13.33 -6.87 -7.61
C TYR A 111 12.56 -7.50 -8.78
N GLY A 112 11.33 -7.97 -8.49
CA GLY A 112 10.45 -8.59 -9.49
C GLY A 112 9.92 -7.58 -10.52
N GLY A 113 9.33 -8.06 -11.61
CA GLY A 113 8.80 -7.20 -12.69
C GLY A 113 9.85 -6.62 -13.65
N GLN A 114 11.14 -6.66 -13.29
CA GLN A 114 12.26 -6.46 -14.22
C GLN A 114 12.68 -7.83 -14.83
N SER A 115 13.16 -7.83 -16.07
CA SER A 115 13.76 -9.01 -16.68
C SER A 115 15.02 -9.46 -15.92
N TYR A 116 15.33 -10.76 -15.94
CA TYR A 116 16.50 -11.29 -15.22
C TYR A 116 17.85 -10.84 -15.83
N GLY A 117 17.89 -10.53 -17.13
CA GLY A 117 19.15 -10.25 -17.87
C GLY A 117 20.06 -9.21 -17.21
N PRO A 118 19.56 -7.98 -16.91
CA PRO A 118 20.33 -6.95 -16.22
C PRO A 118 20.85 -7.39 -14.84
N GLN A 119 20.01 -8.03 -14.04
CA GLN A 119 20.34 -8.51 -12.69
C GLN A 119 21.41 -9.62 -12.74
N LEU A 120 21.27 -10.59 -13.64
CA LEU A 120 22.27 -11.65 -13.89
C LEU A 120 23.59 -11.09 -14.43
N SER A 121 23.55 -10.10 -15.33
CA SER A 121 24.75 -9.44 -15.86
C SER A 121 25.50 -8.68 -14.76
N ALA A 122 24.79 -7.99 -13.87
CA ALA A 122 25.39 -7.31 -12.73
C ALA A 122 25.98 -8.28 -11.71
N LEU A 123 25.26 -9.34 -11.32
CA LEU A 123 25.78 -10.38 -10.41
C LEU A 123 27.07 -11.03 -10.93
N ARG A 124 27.15 -11.33 -12.24
CA ARG A 124 28.36 -11.88 -12.88
C ARG A 124 29.56 -10.94 -12.90
N ARG A 125 29.35 -9.62 -12.84
CA ARG A 125 30.44 -8.63 -12.74
C ARG A 125 31.00 -8.51 -11.32
N GLY A 126 30.31 -9.07 -10.33
CA GLY A 126 30.63 -8.93 -8.91
C GLY A 126 29.88 -7.75 -8.28
N VAL A 127 29.31 -7.98 -7.10
CA VAL A 127 28.55 -6.98 -6.33
C VAL A 127 28.86 -7.14 -4.85
N HIS A 128 29.01 -6.01 -4.16
CA HIS A 128 29.38 -5.97 -2.75
C HIS A 128 28.15 -5.89 -1.84
N VAL A 129 27.12 -5.17 -2.29
CA VAL A 129 25.83 -5.03 -1.60
C VAL A 129 24.70 -5.42 -2.54
N VAL A 130 23.75 -6.20 -2.03
CA VAL A 130 22.48 -6.48 -2.70
C VAL A 130 21.37 -5.83 -1.90
N VAL A 131 20.45 -5.16 -2.57
CA VAL A 131 19.23 -4.61 -1.96
C VAL A 131 18.05 -5.24 -2.70
N GLY A 132 17.05 -5.83 -2.04
CA GLY A 132 16.02 -6.52 -2.82
C GLY A 132 14.73 -6.90 -2.11
N THR A 133 13.73 -7.19 -2.92
CA THR A 133 12.42 -7.69 -2.46
C THR A 133 12.50 -9.20 -2.20
N PRO A 134 11.97 -9.73 -1.08
CA PRO A 134 12.19 -11.11 -0.63
C PRO A 134 12.00 -12.18 -1.72
N GLY A 135 10.84 -12.25 -2.37
CA GLY A 135 10.57 -13.26 -3.41
C GLY A 135 11.56 -13.25 -4.59
N ARG A 136 12.09 -12.08 -5.00
CA ARG A 136 13.10 -12.02 -6.07
C ARG A 136 14.50 -12.37 -5.58
N VAL A 137 14.82 -12.12 -4.32
CA VAL A 137 16.07 -12.63 -3.72
C VAL A 137 16.05 -14.16 -3.71
N ILE A 138 14.91 -14.76 -3.33
CA ILE A 138 14.67 -16.21 -3.39
C ILE A 138 14.81 -16.76 -4.81
N ASP A 139 14.16 -16.17 -5.82
CA ASP A 139 14.32 -16.56 -7.23
C ASP A 139 15.79 -16.70 -7.64
N HIS A 140 16.64 -15.77 -7.18
CA HIS A 140 18.05 -15.73 -7.54
C HIS A 140 18.90 -16.75 -6.75
N LEU A 141 18.52 -17.06 -5.51
CA LEU A 141 19.08 -18.13 -4.68
C LEU A 141 18.76 -19.51 -5.26
N ASP A 142 17.48 -19.78 -5.56
CA ASP A 142 17.00 -21.04 -6.16
C ASP A 142 17.68 -21.33 -7.51
N LYS A 143 18.03 -20.27 -8.27
CA LYS A 143 18.74 -20.37 -9.55
C LYS A 143 20.26 -20.46 -9.42
N GLY A 144 20.82 -20.46 -8.19
CA GLY A 144 22.26 -20.45 -7.93
C GLY A 144 22.98 -19.22 -8.50
N SER A 145 22.24 -18.14 -8.76
CA SER A 145 22.75 -16.93 -9.44
C SER A 145 23.17 -15.82 -8.49
N LEU A 146 22.73 -15.92 -7.22
CA LEU A 146 23.15 -15.10 -6.10
C LEU A 146 23.79 -16.01 -5.05
N ASP A 147 25.05 -15.76 -4.73
CA ASP A 147 25.78 -16.45 -3.66
C ASP A 147 25.81 -15.55 -2.41
N LEU A 148 25.25 -16.04 -1.29
CA LEU A 148 25.27 -15.37 0.01
C LEU A 148 26.17 -16.08 1.03
N SER A 149 26.95 -17.09 0.63
CA SER A 149 27.81 -17.88 1.53
C SER A 149 28.83 -17.04 2.31
N LYS A 150 29.24 -15.89 1.78
CA LYS A 150 30.18 -14.94 2.38
C LYS A 150 29.53 -13.65 2.90
N LEU A 151 28.22 -13.68 3.13
CA LEU A 151 27.45 -12.55 3.65
C LEU A 151 27.87 -12.23 5.10
N LYS A 152 28.28 -10.98 5.34
CA LYS A 152 28.71 -10.46 6.65
C LYS A 152 27.57 -9.75 7.38
N THR A 153 26.66 -9.07 6.65
CA THR A 153 25.57 -8.27 7.22
C THR A 153 24.24 -8.55 6.50
N LEU A 154 23.14 -8.65 7.26
CA LEU A 154 21.79 -8.68 6.73
C LEU A 154 20.94 -7.60 7.42
N VAL A 155 20.23 -6.81 6.62
CA VAL A 155 19.30 -5.77 7.10
C VAL A 155 17.88 -6.12 6.65
N LEU A 156 16.92 -6.01 7.56
CA LEU A 156 15.49 -6.00 7.27
C LEU A 156 15.01 -4.55 7.43
N ASP A 157 14.70 -3.85 6.35
CA ASP A 157 14.11 -2.50 6.42
C ASP A 157 12.60 -2.56 6.18
N GLU A 158 11.85 -1.71 6.89
CA GLU A 158 10.38 -1.73 6.97
C GLU A 158 9.81 -3.15 7.17
N ALA A 159 10.31 -3.85 8.19
CA ALA A 159 9.95 -5.26 8.45
C ALA A 159 8.44 -5.48 8.69
N ASP A 160 7.76 -4.50 9.29
CA ASP A 160 6.31 -4.49 9.45
C ASP A 160 5.53 -4.35 8.13
N GLU A 161 6.06 -3.62 7.14
CA GLU A 161 5.51 -3.63 5.78
C GLU A 161 5.73 -4.97 5.07
N MET A 162 6.89 -5.64 5.26
CA MET A 162 7.11 -6.99 4.73
C MET A 162 6.08 -8.00 5.28
N LEU A 163 5.71 -7.88 6.56
CA LEU A 163 4.62 -8.65 7.15
C LEU A 163 3.25 -8.29 6.52
N ARG A 164 2.93 -7.00 6.36
CA ARG A 164 1.68 -6.55 5.72
C ARG A 164 1.54 -7.01 4.27
N MET A 165 2.67 -7.21 3.57
CA MET A 165 2.70 -7.71 2.19
C MET A 165 2.75 -9.24 2.08
N GLY A 166 2.78 -9.96 3.21
CA GLY A 166 2.78 -11.43 3.24
C GLY A 166 4.14 -12.08 2.99
N PHE A 167 5.23 -11.32 2.87
CA PHE A 167 6.58 -11.85 2.61
C PHE A 167 7.26 -12.48 3.83
N ILE A 168 6.50 -12.85 4.86
CA ILE A 168 7.08 -13.22 6.15
C ILE A 168 7.81 -14.56 6.10
N ASP A 169 7.25 -15.53 5.37
CA ASP A 169 7.85 -16.85 5.17
C ASP A 169 9.07 -16.76 4.23
N ASP A 170 9.02 -15.86 3.23
CA ASP A 170 10.14 -15.52 2.36
C ASP A 170 11.32 -14.94 3.16
N VAL A 171 11.05 -13.98 4.05
CA VAL A 171 12.06 -13.39 4.94
C VAL A 171 12.66 -14.45 5.86
N GLU A 172 11.84 -15.31 6.48
CA GLU A 172 12.34 -16.42 7.30
C GLU A 172 13.17 -17.42 6.50
N ARG A 173 12.83 -17.68 5.23
CA ARG A 173 13.61 -18.53 4.33
C ARG A 173 15.00 -17.94 4.08
N ILE A 174 15.08 -16.67 3.69
CA ILE A 174 16.36 -15.99 3.43
C ILE A 174 17.22 -15.92 4.70
N LEU A 175 16.61 -15.72 5.88
CA LEU A 175 17.32 -15.73 7.16
C LEU A 175 17.91 -17.11 7.54
N LYS A 176 17.33 -18.21 7.05
CA LYS A 176 17.83 -19.58 7.25
C LYS A 176 18.94 -19.95 6.25
N GLU A 177 18.83 -19.51 5.00
CA GLU A 177 19.80 -19.80 3.94
C GLU A 177 21.09 -18.94 4.03
N THR A 178 21.07 -17.87 4.81
CA THR A 178 22.22 -16.98 5.02
C THR A 178 23.12 -17.44 6.18
N PRO A 179 24.44 -17.15 6.15
CA PRO A 179 25.40 -17.59 7.18
C PRO A 179 24.97 -17.20 8.59
N ALA A 180 25.06 -18.14 9.52
CA ALA A 180 24.69 -17.88 10.92
C ALA A 180 25.57 -16.80 11.58
N THR A 181 26.84 -16.70 11.19
CA THR A 181 27.85 -15.78 11.76
C THR A 181 27.69 -14.30 11.37
N ARG A 182 26.74 -13.98 10.48
CA ARG A 182 26.45 -12.61 10.05
C ARG A 182 25.95 -11.73 11.22
N GLN A 183 26.17 -10.42 11.09
CA GLN A 183 25.41 -9.41 11.83
C GLN A 183 24.00 -9.28 11.21
N THR A 184 22.96 -9.24 12.03
CA THR A 184 21.58 -9.02 11.60
C THR A 184 21.02 -7.73 12.20
N THR A 185 20.40 -6.90 11.37
CA THR A 185 19.78 -5.64 11.78
C THR A 185 18.32 -5.61 11.33
N LEU A 186 17.41 -5.21 12.21
CA LEU A 186 15.98 -5.10 11.91
C LEU A 186 15.50 -3.67 12.19
N PHE A 187 15.00 -3.00 11.15
CA PHE A 187 14.32 -1.72 11.25
C PHE A 187 12.82 -1.87 10.99
N SER A 188 12.00 -1.28 11.87
CA SER A 188 10.54 -1.35 11.80
C SER A 188 9.93 -0.10 12.42
N ALA A 189 8.77 0.35 11.93
CA ALA A 189 8.05 1.45 12.60
C ALA A 189 7.25 0.92 13.80
N THR A 190 6.60 -0.23 13.60
CA THR A 190 5.80 -0.96 14.59
C THR A 190 6.44 -2.29 14.97
N MET A 191 6.04 -2.87 16.11
CA MET A 191 6.52 -4.19 16.56
C MET A 191 5.38 -5.17 16.82
N PRO A 192 4.70 -5.68 15.77
CA PRO A 192 3.75 -6.80 15.87
C PRO A 192 4.38 -8.05 16.49
N SER A 193 3.56 -8.96 17.03
CA SER A 193 4.02 -10.22 17.63
C SER A 193 4.90 -11.06 16.70
N VAL A 194 4.62 -11.05 15.40
CA VAL A 194 5.38 -11.78 14.38
C VAL A 194 6.77 -11.16 14.16
N ILE A 195 6.87 -9.82 14.13
CA ILE A 195 8.18 -9.13 14.03
C ILE A 195 9.00 -9.33 15.31
N LYS A 196 8.35 -9.29 16.48
CA LYS A 196 8.99 -9.65 17.77
C LYS A 196 9.50 -11.09 17.79
N ARG A 197 8.77 -12.04 17.19
CA ARG A 197 9.22 -13.43 17.02
C ARG A 197 10.49 -13.50 16.16
N ILE A 198 10.48 -12.85 14.98
CA ILE A 198 11.64 -12.83 14.08
C ILE A 198 12.86 -12.20 14.76
N ALA A 199 12.68 -11.05 15.43
CA ALA A 199 13.74 -10.43 16.21
C ALA A 199 14.35 -11.42 17.22
N LYS A 200 13.52 -12.07 18.05
CA LYS A 200 13.97 -13.02 19.06
C LYS A 200 14.59 -14.31 18.50
N THR A 201 14.18 -14.75 17.30
CA THR A 201 14.66 -16.00 16.69
C THR A 201 15.95 -15.82 15.90
N TYR A 202 16.15 -14.68 15.24
CA TYR A 202 17.24 -14.50 14.27
C TYR A 202 18.29 -13.44 14.64
N LEU A 203 18.05 -12.58 15.64
CA LEU A 203 19.05 -11.62 16.14
C LEU A 203 19.73 -12.16 17.40
N ARG A 204 20.99 -11.75 17.61
CA ARG A 204 21.89 -12.24 18.67
C ARG A 204 22.25 -11.11 19.62
N ASP A 205 21.70 -11.15 20.84
CA ASP A 205 21.85 -10.08 21.84
C ASP A 205 21.72 -8.68 21.21
N PRO A 206 20.60 -8.37 20.53
CA PRO A 206 20.48 -7.12 19.80
C PRO A 206 20.42 -5.92 20.74
N ALA A 207 21.08 -4.83 20.36
CA ALA A 207 20.79 -3.54 20.97
C ALA A 207 19.40 -3.06 20.51
N GLU A 208 18.45 -2.98 21.45
CA GLU A 208 17.14 -2.41 21.19
C GLU A 208 17.22 -0.87 21.24
N ILE A 209 16.99 -0.22 20.09
CA ILE A 209 17.00 1.23 19.96
C ILE A 209 15.60 1.68 19.55
N THR A 210 14.85 2.20 20.51
CA THR A 210 13.56 2.84 20.27
C THR A 210 13.74 4.35 20.19
N VAL A 211 13.75 4.89 18.97
CA VAL A 211 13.63 6.34 18.80
C VAL A 211 12.15 6.67 18.86
N ALA A 212 11.73 7.18 20.02
CA ALA A 212 10.38 7.72 20.17
C ALA A 212 10.10 8.71 19.05
N ALA A 213 8.95 8.57 18.39
CA ALA A 213 8.53 9.49 17.36
C ALA A 213 8.39 10.89 17.96
N LYS A 214 9.37 11.77 17.68
CA LYS A 214 9.06 13.19 17.58
C LYS A 214 7.96 13.29 16.53
N THR A 215 6.84 13.91 16.86
CA THR A 215 5.62 14.01 16.05
C THR A 215 5.79 14.78 14.72
N GLY A 216 7.01 15.23 14.43
CA GLY A 216 7.39 16.20 13.40
C GLY A 216 7.01 15.86 11.96
N THR A 217 6.72 14.60 11.62
CA THR A 217 6.21 14.26 10.28
C THR A 217 4.79 14.80 10.07
N ALA A 218 4.00 14.92 11.14
CA ALA A 218 2.66 15.50 11.08
C ALA A 218 2.66 17.00 11.47
N ASP A 219 3.62 17.46 12.27
CA ASP A 219 3.65 18.86 12.75
C ASP A 219 3.81 19.89 11.60
N ASN A 220 4.45 19.49 10.48
CA ASN A 220 4.54 20.28 9.25
C ASN A 220 3.43 19.99 8.21
N ILE A 221 2.48 19.09 8.51
CA ILE A 221 1.38 18.72 7.60
C ILE A 221 0.07 19.27 8.13
N ARG A 222 -0.51 20.25 7.44
CA ARG A 222 -1.85 20.73 7.77
C ARG A 222 -2.88 19.69 7.34
N GLN A 223 -3.59 19.14 8.31
CA GLN A 223 -4.60 18.11 8.09
C GLN A 223 -6.00 18.71 8.04
N ARG A 224 -6.71 18.45 6.95
CA ARG A 224 -8.07 18.92 6.66
C ARG A 224 -8.98 17.76 6.25
N TYR A 225 -10.28 17.77 6.61
CA TYR A 225 -11.27 16.79 6.15
C TYR A 225 -12.48 17.46 5.52
N TRP A 226 -12.99 16.90 4.43
CA TRP A 226 -14.28 17.30 3.85
C TRP A 226 -15.33 16.19 4.06
N LEU A 227 -16.47 16.57 4.65
CA LEU A 227 -17.63 15.69 4.80
C LEU A 227 -18.37 15.59 3.47
N VAL A 228 -18.34 14.40 2.87
CA VAL A 228 -19.01 14.10 1.61
C VAL A 228 -20.52 14.04 1.84
N SER A 229 -21.23 15.12 1.52
CA SER A 229 -22.70 15.20 1.60
C SER A 229 -23.28 15.98 0.42
N GLY A 230 -24.24 15.37 -0.29
CA GLY A 230 -24.96 15.98 -1.43
C GLY A 230 -24.13 16.08 -2.72
N MET A 231 -22.87 16.51 -2.63
CA MET A 231 -21.97 16.70 -3.78
C MET A 231 -21.15 15.43 -4.08
N HIS A 232 -20.90 15.14 -5.36
CA HIS A 232 -19.98 14.08 -5.74
C HIS A 232 -18.53 14.44 -5.41
N LYS A 233 -17.74 13.45 -4.96
CA LYS A 233 -16.33 13.63 -4.59
C LYS A 233 -15.48 14.25 -5.71
N LEU A 234 -15.80 13.98 -6.97
CA LEU A 234 -15.09 14.51 -8.13
C LEU A 234 -15.22 16.03 -8.26
N ASP A 235 -16.43 16.57 -8.04
CA ASP A 235 -16.68 18.02 -8.16
C ASP A 235 -16.12 18.78 -6.95
N ALA A 236 -16.04 18.12 -5.80
CA ALA A 236 -15.30 18.63 -4.65
C ALA A 236 -13.78 18.67 -4.93
N LEU A 237 -13.23 17.61 -5.51
CA LEU A 237 -11.82 17.52 -5.90
C LEU A 237 -11.44 18.60 -6.92
N THR A 238 -12.22 18.80 -7.97
CA THR A 238 -11.90 19.82 -8.99
C THR A 238 -11.94 21.24 -8.43
N ARG A 239 -12.89 21.56 -7.54
CA ARG A 239 -12.92 22.87 -6.85
C ARG A 239 -11.69 23.11 -5.98
N ILE A 240 -11.18 22.07 -5.31
CA ILE A 240 -9.94 22.16 -4.53
C ILE A 240 -8.75 22.40 -5.47
N LEU A 241 -8.64 21.62 -6.56
CA LEU A 241 -7.58 21.74 -7.57
C LEU A 241 -7.54 23.12 -8.25
N GLU A 242 -8.69 23.79 -8.41
CA GLU A 242 -8.75 25.11 -9.03
C GLU A 242 -8.47 26.25 -8.05
N ALA A 243 -8.94 26.14 -6.80
CA ALA A 243 -8.79 27.19 -5.79
C ALA A 243 -7.44 27.16 -5.05
N GLU A 244 -6.84 25.98 -4.85
CA GLU A 244 -5.59 25.82 -4.11
C GLU A 244 -4.40 25.72 -5.07
N THR A 245 -3.31 26.40 -4.75
CA THR A 245 -2.04 26.29 -5.48
C THR A 245 -1.24 25.12 -4.96
N PHE A 246 -0.92 24.16 -5.83
CA PHE A 246 -0.10 23.00 -5.51
C PHE A 246 1.02 22.85 -6.54
N ASP A 247 2.12 22.21 -6.13
CA ASP A 247 3.25 21.90 -7.01
C ASP A 247 3.06 20.49 -7.58
N GLY A 248 3.35 19.44 -6.80
CA GLY A 248 2.87 18.08 -7.04
C GLY A 248 1.76 17.66 -6.07
N MET A 249 0.85 16.79 -6.52
CA MET A 249 -0.22 16.20 -5.73
C MET A 249 -0.31 14.68 -5.92
N ILE A 250 -0.61 13.94 -4.85
CA ILE A 250 -1.00 12.53 -4.91
C ILE A 250 -2.43 12.33 -4.40
N VAL A 251 -3.25 11.59 -5.15
CA VAL A 251 -4.68 11.35 -4.88
C VAL A 251 -4.89 9.85 -4.65
N PHE A 252 -5.20 9.47 -3.42
CA PHE A 252 -5.39 8.07 -3.03
C PHE A 252 -6.82 7.59 -3.27
N SER A 253 -6.97 6.58 -4.13
CA SER A 253 -8.22 5.83 -4.37
C SER A 253 -8.07 4.37 -3.94
N ARG A 254 -9.19 3.74 -3.56
CA ARG A 254 -9.20 2.38 -2.99
C ARG A 254 -8.95 1.27 -4.01
N THR A 255 -9.40 1.43 -5.26
CA THR A 255 -9.39 0.35 -6.27
C THR A 255 -8.56 0.71 -7.50
N LYS A 256 -8.05 -0.30 -8.21
CA LYS A 256 -7.25 -0.09 -9.43
C LYS A 256 -8.07 0.63 -10.51
N MET A 257 -9.26 0.11 -10.82
CA MET A 257 -10.23 0.78 -11.71
C MET A 257 -10.53 2.22 -11.27
N GLY A 258 -10.71 2.45 -9.96
CA GLY A 258 -10.95 3.78 -9.41
C GLY A 258 -9.80 4.76 -9.65
N THR A 259 -8.54 4.30 -9.68
CA THR A 259 -7.40 5.16 -10.07
C THR A 259 -7.45 5.58 -11.54
N GLU A 260 -7.78 4.67 -12.45
CA GLU A 260 -7.82 4.91 -13.90
C GLU A 260 -9.02 5.75 -14.30
N GLU A 261 -10.19 5.47 -13.73
CA GLU A 261 -11.42 6.24 -13.92
C GLU A 261 -11.23 7.68 -13.43
N LEU A 262 -10.65 7.86 -12.24
CA LEU A 262 -10.40 9.19 -11.67
C LEU A 262 -9.33 9.95 -12.45
N ALA A 263 -8.22 9.31 -12.84
CA ALA A 263 -7.20 9.95 -13.67
C ALA A 263 -7.76 10.38 -15.03
N SER A 264 -8.52 9.51 -15.72
CA SER A 264 -9.18 9.83 -16.99
C SER A 264 -10.17 10.99 -16.85
N LYS A 265 -10.95 11.02 -15.76
CA LYS A 265 -11.91 12.10 -15.47
C LYS A 265 -11.24 13.43 -15.11
N LEU A 266 -10.02 13.42 -14.59
CA LEU A 266 -9.20 14.62 -14.35
C LEU A 266 -8.55 15.11 -15.66
N GLN A 267 -7.99 14.21 -16.48
CA GLN A 267 -7.45 14.54 -17.81
C GLN A 267 -8.52 15.17 -18.71
N ALA A 268 -9.74 14.61 -18.73
CA ALA A 268 -10.88 15.16 -19.48
C ALA A 268 -11.36 16.55 -18.99
N ARG A 269 -10.82 17.05 -17.87
CA ARG A 269 -11.05 18.39 -17.29
C ARG A 269 -9.80 19.28 -17.37
N GLY A 270 -8.83 18.93 -18.22
CA GLY A 270 -7.62 19.73 -18.45
C GLY A 270 -6.49 19.53 -17.43
N PHE A 271 -6.63 18.64 -16.45
CA PHE A 271 -5.58 18.39 -15.45
C PHE A 271 -4.53 17.39 -15.94
N SER A 272 -3.24 17.73 -15.76
CA SER A 272 -2.09 16.85 -15.96
C SER A 272 -2.04 15.73 -14.91
N ALA A 273 -2.92 14.73 -15.08
CA ALA A 273 -3.09 13.61 -14.16
C ALA A 273 -2.66 12.26 -14.78
N ALA A 274 -2.21 11.31 -13.96
CA ALA A 274 -2.02 9.91 -14.37
C ALA A 274 -2.29 8.93 -13.23
N ALA A 275 -2.69 7.71 -13.58
CA ALA A 275 -2.89 6.62 -12.62
C ALA A 275 -1.59 5.87 -12.30
N ILE A 276 -1.49 5.35 -11.07
CA ILE A 276 -0.48 4.38 -10.65
C ILE A 276 -1.13 3.29 -9.79
N ASN A 277 -1.17 2.06 -10.32
CA ASN A 277 -1.81 0.94 -9.66
C ASN A 277 -1.03 -0.37 -9.91
N GLY A 278 -1.55 -1.49 -9.41
CA GLY A 278 -0.87 -2.79 -9.47
C GLY A 278 -0.84 -3.48 -10.83
N ASP A 279 -1.62 -3.01 -11.82
CA ASP A 279 -1.68 -3.58 -13.17
C ASP A 279 -0.75 -2.85 -14.15
N ILE A 280 -0.25 -1.67 -13.78
CA ILE A 280 0.73 -0.93 -14.58
C ILE A 280 2.08 -1.65 -14.57
N ASN A 281 2.60 -1.92 -15.77
CA ASN A 281 3.91 -2.54 -15.94
C ASN A 281 5.04 -1.67 -15.37
N GLN A 282 6.14 -2.30 -14.96
CA GLN A 282 7.21 -1.62 -14.21
C GLN A 282 7.85 -0.45 -14.99
N GLN A 283 8.05 -0.59 -16.31
CA GLN A 283 8.66 0.46 -17.14
C GLN A 283 7.76 1.70 -17.26
N GLN A 284 6.47 1.49 -17.48
CA GLN A 284 5.47 2.57 -17.49
C GLN A 284 5.37 3.22 -16.10
N ARG A 285 5.42 2.44 -15.03
CA ARG A 285 5.40 2.94 -13.66
C ARG A 285 6.59 3.85 -13.34
N GLU A 286 7.81 3.42 -13.68
CA GLU A 286 9.04 4.21 -13.55
C GLU A 286 8.95 5.51 -14.37
N ARG A 287 8.42 5.43 -15.61
CA ARG A 287 8.19 6.60 -16.47
C ARG A 287 7.18 7.59 -15.88
N THR A 288 6.04 7.13 -15.34
CA THR A 288 5.03 7.99 -14.70
C THR A 288 5.59 8.68 -13.46
N ILE A 289 6.35 7.97 -12.62
CA ILE A 289 7.02 8.56 -11.46
C ILE A 289 8.04 9.62 -11.90
N GLN A 290 8.83 9.35 -12.96
CA GLN A 290 9.77 10.33 -13.49
C GLN A 290 9.06 11.55 -14.09
N GLN A 291 7.93 11.37 -14.78
CA GLN A 291 7.12 12.47 -15.29
C GLN A 291 6.55 13.36 -14.17
N LEU A 292 6.19 12.80 -13.01
CA LEU A 292 5.81 13.58 -11.82
C LEU A 292 7.01 14.35 -11.23
N LYS A 293 8.21 13.72 -11.18
CA LYS A 293 9.46 14.38 -10.73
C LYS A 293 9.88 15.51 -11.67
N ASP A 294 9.74 15.31 -12.97
CA ASP A 294 10.09 16.27 -14.04
C ASP A 294 9.07 17.43 -14.19
N GLY A 295 7.93 17.37 -13.52
CA GLY A 295 6.85 18.35 -13.67
C GLY A 295 6.04 18.24 -14.97
N LYS A 296 6.05 17.08 -15.64
CA LYS A 296 5.22 16.78 -16.82
C LYS A 296 3.81 16.29 -16.45
N ILE A 297 3.65 15.86 -15.20
CA ILE A 297 2.40 15.44 -14.56
C ILE A 297 2.40 16.12 -13.19
N ASP A 298 1.25 16.67 -12.78
CA ASP A 298 1.11 17.37 -11.50
C ASP A 298 0.27 16.55 -10.51
N ILE A 299 -0.59 15.63 -11.00
CA ILE A 299 -1.47 14.81 -10.17
C ILE A 299 -1.22 13.32 -10.42
N LEU A 300 -0.84 12.58 -9.37
CA LEU A 300 -0.69 11.13 -9.41
C LEU A 300 -1.85 10.45 -8.65
N VAL A 301 -2.70 9.70 -9.34
CA VAL A 301 -3.81 8.96 -8.73
C VAL A 301 -3.36 7.55 -8.38
N ALA A 302 -3.32 7.19 -7.10
CA ALA A 302 -2.63 6.00 -6.62
C ALA A 302 -3.50 5.09 -5.73
N THR A 303 -3.19 3.80 -5.73
CA THR A 303 -3.57 2.89 -4.63
C THR A 303 -2.47 2.87 -3.55
N ASP A 304 -2.81 2.43 -2.32
CA ASP A 304 -1.83 2.29 -1.22
C ASP A 304 -0.58 1.52 -1.62
N VAL A 305 -0.75 0.34 -2.24
CA VAL A 305 0.35 -0.52 -2.68
C VAL A 305 1.24 0.17 -3.72
N ALA A 306 0.64 0.94 -4.63
CA ALA A 306 1.35 1.57 -5.73
C ALA A 306 2.05 2.89 -5.36
N ALA A 307 1.75 3.48 -4.20
CA ALA A 307 2.42 4.67 -3.66
C ALA A 307 3.39 4.38 -2.50
N ARG A 308 3.43 3.13 -1.98
CA ARG A 308 4.49 2.73 -1.04
C ARG A 308 5.85 2.88 -1.71
N GLY A 309 6.87 3.22 -0.91
CA GLY A 309 8.19 3.56 -1.43
C GLY A 309 8.22 4.73 -2.43
N LEU A 310 7.13 5.49 -2.68
CA LEU A 310 7.22 6.69 -3.52
C LEU A 310 7.98 7.79 -2.77
N ASP A 311 9.06 8.28 -3.40
CA ASP A 311 9.82 9.45 -2.95
C ASP A 311 9.90 10.48 -4.07
N VAL A 312 9.12 11.54 -3.91
CA VAL A 312 9.01 12.67 -4.83
C VAL A 312 8.87 13.92 -3.98
N GLU A 313 9.95 14.68 -3.89
CA GLU A 313 10.08 15.90 -3.10
C GLU A 313 9.08 17.02 -3.45
N ARG A 314 8.57 16.99 -4.69
CA ARG A 314 7.59 17.92 -5.26
C ARG A 314 6.17 17.78 -4.68
N ILE A 315 5.87 16.67 -3.98
CA ILE A 315 4.52 16.42 -3.46
C ILE A 315 4.20 17.38 -2.32
N SER A 316 3.47 18.43 -2.65
CA SER A 316 2.95 19.46 -1.74
C SER A 316 1.60 19.08 -1.12
N HIS A 317 0.80 18.30 -1.85
CA HIS A 317 -0.57 17.96 -1.45
C HIS A 317 -0.83 16.45 -1.50
N VAL A 318 -1.53 15.93 -0.48
CA VAL A 318 -2.03 14.55 -0.42
C VAL A 318 -3.55 14.59 -0.27
N ILE A 319 -4.29 14.06 -1.23
CA ILE A 319 -5.75 13.92 -1.14
C ILE A 319 -6.10 12.45 -0.94
N ASN A 320 -6.76 12.14 0.17
CA ASN A 320 -7.40 10.85 0.41
C ASN A 320 -8.81 10.91 -0.18
N TYR A 321 -8.93 10.64 -1.49
CA TYR A 321 -10.22 10.61 -2.19
C TYR A 321 -11.12 9.51 -1.61
N ASP A 322 -10.55 8.35 -1.30
CA ASP A 322 -11.16 7.34 -0.44
C ASP A 322 -10.42 7.26 0.90
N VAL A 323 -11.17 7.24 2.00
CA VAL A 323 -10.60 7.01 3.34
C VAL A 323 -9.84 5.66 3.36
N PRO A 324 -8.63 5.60 3.95
CA PRO A 324 -7.92 4.34 4.16
C PRO A 324 -8.71 3.39 5.06
N HIS A 325 -8.28 2.13 5.18
CA HIS A 325 -8.93 1.15 6.03
C HIS A 325 -8.60 1.33 7.52
N ASP A 326 -7.47 1.98 7.84
CA ASP A 326 -6.93 2.11 9.18
C ASP A 326 -6.07 3.40 9.34
N PRO A 327 -5.77 3.83 10.59
CA PRO A 327 -4.98 5.04 10.85
C PRO A 327 -3.48 4.96 10.50
N GLU A 328 -2.88 3.77 10.44
CA GLU A 328 -1.47 3.60 10.08
C GLU A 328 -1.28 3.86 8.57
N SER A 329 -2.16 3.27 7.76
CA SER A 329 -2.27 3.55 6.32
C SER A 329 -2.48 5.05 6.07
N TYR A 330 -3.34 5.74 6.84
CA TYR A 330 -3.48 7.20 6.73
C TYR A 330 -2.15 7.94 6.94
N THR A 331 -1.42 7.57 8.00
CA THR A 331 -0.11 8.17 8.33
C THR A 331 0.91 7.95 7.20
N HIS A 332 0.94 6.75 6.59
CA HIS A 332 1.83 6.42 5.47
C HIS A 332 1.48 7.15 4.15
N ARG A 333 0.20 7.48 3.96
CA ARG A 333 -0.29 8.30 2.83
C ARG A 333 0.09 9.77 3.00
N ILE A 334 -0.21 10.39 4.16
CA ILE A 334 0.12 11.81 4.37
C ILE A 334 1.63 12.06 4.41
N GLY A 335 2.42 11.09 4.90
CA GLY A 335 3.89 11.12 4.82
C GLY A 335 4.49 11.05 3.40
N ARG A 336 3.68 11.19 2.34
CA ARG A 336 4.15 11.51 0.98
C ARG A 336 4.38 13.01 0.77
N THR A 337 3.76 13.89 1.56
CA THR A 337 4.08 15.32 1.64
C THR A 337 4.83 15.66 2.93
N GLY A 338 5.13 16.94 3.18
CA GLY A 338 5.80 17.43 4.39
C GLY A 338 7.26 17.00 4.53
N ARG A 339 7.91 16.60 3.42
CA ARG A 339 9.28 16.05 3.42
C ARG A 339 10.35 17.14 3.45
N ALA A 340 11.53 16.80 3.95
CA ALA A 340 12.71 17.68 4.02
C ALA A 340 12.43 19.06 4.67
N GLY A 341 11.55 19.10 5.69
CA GLY A 341 11.18 20.32 6.40
C GLY A 341 10.16 21.22 5.69
N ARG A 342 9.74 20.89 4.46
CA ARG A 342 8.67 21.63 3.76
C ARG A 342 7.33 21.46 4.47
N SER A 343 6.44 22.44 4.35
CA SER A 343 5.03 22.30 4.72
C SER A 343 4.29 21.40 3.73
N GLY A 344 3.34 20.60 4.21
CA GLY A 344 2.45 19.79 3.38
C GLY A 344 0.98 20.01 3.70
N GLU A 345 0.11 19.77 2.72
CA GLU A 345 -1.35 19.82 2.87
C GLU A 345 -1.93 18.41 2.70
N ALA A 346 -2.75 17.96 3.66
CA ALA A 346 -3.38 16.65 3.64
C ALA A 346 -4.90 16.77 3.76
N ILE A 347 -5.63 16.46 2.68
CA ILE A 347 -7.08 16.55 2.61
C ILE A 347 -7.69 15.14 2.66
N LEU A 348 -8.69 14.93 3.52
CA LEU A 348 -9.41 13.66 3.68
C LEU A 348 -10.88 13.78 3.30
N PHE A 349 -11.32 13.04 2.29
CA PHE A 349 -12.75 12.91 1.99
C PHE A 349 -13.36 11.81 2.85
N ILE A 350 -14.40 12.16 3.62
CA ILE A 350 -15.02 11.26 4.58
C ILE A 350 -16.55 11.28 4.47
N THR A 351 -17.18 10.12 4.36
CA THR A 351 -18.65 10.03 4.39
C THR A 351 -19.17 10.07 5.84
N PRO A 352 -20.45 10.42 6.08
CA PRO A 352 -21.04 10.42 7.42
C PRO A 352 -20.91 9.09 8.19
N ARG A 353 -20.85 7.95 7.47
CA ARG A 353 -20.69 6.61 8.06
C ARG A 353 -19.26 6.35 8.56
N GLU A 354 -18.27 6.97 7.95
CA GLU A 354 -16.84 6.77 8.25
C GLU A 354 -16.36 7.66 9.41
N ARG A 355 -17.22 8.52 9.99
CA ARG A 355 -16.87 9.53 11.02
C ARG A 355 -16.21 8.97 12.29
N ASN A 356 -16.37 7.68 12.59
CA ASN A 356 -15.65 7.02 13.69
C ASN A 356 -14.17 6.78 13.37
N LEU A 357 -13.82 6.59 12.10
CA LEU A 357 -12.45 6.42 11.63
C LEU A 357 -11.66 7.74 11.69
N LEU A 358 -12.31 8.89 11.48
CA LEU A 358 -11.71 10.22 11.75
C LEU A 358 -11.17 10.31 13.17
N LYS A 359 -12.00 9.94 14.17
CA LYS A 359 -11.60 9.92 15.58
C LYS A 359 -10.50 8.91 15.90
N ALA A 360 -10.30 7.88 15.06
CA ALA A 360 -9.19 6.95 15.21
C ALA A 360 -7.91 7.53 14.59
N ILE A 361 -8.02 8.22 13.45
CA ILE A 361 -6.95 8.98 12.79
C ILE A 361 -6.44 10.08 13.73
N GLU A 362 -7.31 10.95 14.25
CA GLU A 362 -6.95 12.05 15.17
C GLU A 362 -6.19 11.57 16.42
N ARG A 363 -6.56 10.39 16.96
CA ARG A 363 -5.85 9.78 18.09
C ARG A 363 -4.49 9.20 17.70
N ALA A 364 -4.36 8.67 16.48
CA ALA A 364 -3.11 8.09 15.99
C ALA A 364 -2.10 9.19 15.61
N THR A 365 -2.54 10.25 14.93
CA THR A 365 -1.71 11.42 14.59
C THR A 365 -1.48 12.35 15.77
N ARG A 366 -2.32 12.26 16.82
CA ARG A 366 -2.38 13.17 17.99
C ARG A 366 -2.65 14.63 17.61
N GLN A 367 -3.19 14.86 16.41
CA GLN A 367 -3.54 16.17 15.91
C GLN A 367 -5.01 16.20 15.48
N PRO A 368 -5.75 17.29 15.74
CA PRO A 368 -7.10 17.45 15.23
C PRO A 368 -7.06 17.62 13.71
N VAL A 369 -7.92 16.91 12.98
CA VAL A 369 -8.08 17.13 11.55
C VAL A 369 -9.15 18.21 11.37
N SER A 370 -8.78 19.35 10.81
CA SER A 370 -9.68 20.51 10.73
C SER A 370 -10.73 20.36 9.62
N PRO A 371 -11.97 20.88 9.75
CA PRO A 371 -12.96 20.81 8.69
C PRO A 371 -12.58 21.70 7.49
N LEU A 372 -12.66 21.15 6.29
CA LEU A 372 -12.55 21.85 5.01
C LEU A 372 -13.93 22.35 4.56
N THR A 373 -14.09 23.67 4.52
CA THR A 373 -15.13 24.32 3.72
C THR A 373 -14.72 24.31 2.25
N LEU A 374 -15.50 23.66 1.37
CA LEU A 374 -15.21 23.72 -0.06
C LEU A 374 -15.33 25.16 -0.58
N PRO A 375 -14.45 25.57 -1.52
CA PRO A 375 -14.64 26.78 -2.30
C PRO A 375 -16.03 26.83 -2.95
N THR A 376 -16.68 27.98 -2.86
CA THR A 376 -17.94 28.21 -3.58
C THR A 376 -17.67 28.34 -5.07
N VAL A 377 -18.68 28.10 -5.92
CA VAL A 377 -18.55 28.31 -7.37
C VAL A 377 -18.12 29.75 -7.68
N GLN A 378 -18.57 30.72 -6.87
CA GLN A 378 -18.14 32.10 -6.99
C GLN A 378 -16.65 32.26 -6.67
N ALA A 379 -16.17 31.76 -5.53
CA ALA A 379 -14.77 31.86 -5.15
C ALA A 379 -13.82 31.21 -6.17
N VAL A 380 -14.21 30.08 -6.76
CA VAL A 380 -13.46 29.45 -7.86
C VAL A 380 -13.45 30.32 -9.12
N ASN A 381 -14.59 30.91 -9.48
CA ASN A 381 -14.67 31.87 -10.60
C ASN A 381 -13.81 33.11 -10.34
N ASP A 382 -13.79 33.63 -9.11
CA ASP A 382 -12.99 34.80 -8.73
C ASP A 382 -11.49 34.50 -8.85
N VAL A 383 -11.03 33.31 -8.45
CA VAL A 383 -9.65 32.83 -8.64
C VAL A 383 -9.31 32.65 -10.13
N ARG A 384 -10.22 32.08 -10.94
CA ARG A 384 -10.06 31.98 -12.40
C ARG A 384 -9.92 33.35 -13.06
N ILE A 385 -10.75 34.32 -12.67
CA ILE A 385 -10.68 35.71 -13.14
C ILE A 385 -9.35 36.36 -12.72
N ALA A 386 -8.89 36.13 -11.49
CA ALA A 386 -7.62 36.67 -11.00
C ALA A 386 -6.43 36.13 -11.82
N ARG A 387 -6.31 34.81 -11.99
CA ARG A 387 -5.27 34.19 -12.83
C ARG A 387 -5.31 34.68 -14.27
N PHE A 388 -6.51 34.84 -14.86
CA PHE A 388 -6.65 35.35 -16.22
C PHE A 388 -6.18 36.81 -16.36
N LYS A 389 -6.49 37.67 -15.38
CA LYS A 389 -5.97 39.04 -15.32
C LYS A 389 -4.45 39.07 -15.13
N GLU A 390 -3.90 38.19 -14.32
CA GLU A 390 -2.45 38.06 -14.12
C GLU A 390 -1.73 37.62 -15.39
N GLN A 391 -2.29 36.66 -16.15
CA GLN A 391 -1.79 36.27 -17.47
C GLN A 391 -1.81 37.44 -18.47
N ILE A 392 -2.90 38.21 -18.52
CA ILE A 392 -2.97 39.43 -19.36
C ILE A 392 -1.87 40.42 -18.94
N SER A 393 -1.72 40.70 -17.65
CA SER A 393 -0.68 41.60 -17.13
C SER A 393 0.73 41.12 -17.45
N ALA A 394 1.00 39.82 -17.38
CA ALA A 394 2.29 39.24 -17.74
C ALA A 394 2.57 39.37 -19.26
N THR A 395 1.59 39.13 -20.12
CA THR A 395 1.73 39.32 -21.57
C THR A 395 1.93 40.79 -21.92
N LEU A 396 1.20 41.71 -21.28
CA LEU A 396 1.42 43.16 -21.45
C LEU A 396 2.84 43.58 -21.04
N ALA A 397 3.41 42.96 -19.99
CA ALA A 397 4.77 43.24 -19.52
C ALA A 397 5.88 42.67 -20.43
N LEU A 398 5.58 41.71 -21.31
CA LEU A 398 6.55 41.17 -22.28
C LEU A 398 6.80 42.13 -23.47
N GLY A 399 5.88 43.08 -23.73
CA GLY A 399 5.97 44.00 -24.86
C GLY A 399 5.75 43.33 -26.22
N ALA A 400 6.21 43.99 -27.29
CA ALA A 400 6.04 43.54 -28.69
C ALA A 400 4.56 43.34 -29.09
N LEU A 401 3.72 44.31 -28.71
CA LEU A 401 2.27 44.31 -28.97
C LEU A 401 1.85 45.30 -30.05
N GLU A 402 2.78 46.08 -30.61
CA GLU A 402 2.54 47.16 -31.55
C GLU A 402 1.90 46.67 -32.87
N GLU A 403 2.39 45.54 -33.41
CA GLU A 403 1.82 44.90 -34.60
C GLU A 403 0.39 44.41 -34.35
N TYR A 404 0.14 43.80 -33.19
CA TYR A 404 -1.18 43.33 -32.78
C TYR A 404 -2.16 44.47 -32.51
N ALA A 405 -1.68 45.58 -31.92
CA ALA A 405 -2.47 46.78 -31.67
C ALA A 405 -2.93 47.42 -32.98
N SER A 406 -2.03 47.59 -33.97
CA SER A 406 -2.38 48.11 -35.29
C SER A 406 -3.49 47.29 -35.96
N ILE A 407 -3.40 45.96 -35.92
CA ILE A 407 -4.42 45.06 -36.50
C ILE A 407 -5.78 45.22 -35.79
N ILE A 408 -5.79 45.40 -34.47
CA ILE A 408 -7.02 45.62 -33.69
C ILE A 408 -7.61 47.01 -33.98
N GLU A 409 -6.80 48.05 -34.08
CA GLU A 409 -7.23 49.42 -34.44
C GLU A 409 -7.77 49.51 -35.87
N ASP A 410 -7.20 48.76 -36.81
CA ASP A 410 -7.72 48.63 -38.17
C ASP A 410 -9.09 47.92 -38.17
N PHE A 411 -9.21 46.80 -37.46
CA PHE A 411 -10.47 46.06 -37.36
C PHE A 411 -11.57 46.82 -36.62
N GLU A 412 -11.24 47.57 -35.56
CA GLU A 412 -12.16 48.48 -34.86
C GLU A 412 -12.71 49.56 -35.81
N ARG A 413 -11.85 50.14 -36.66
CA ARG A 413 -12.26 51.14 -37.66
C ARG A 413 -13.09 50.55 -38.80
N GLU A 414 -12.72 49.38 -39.32
CA GLU A 414 -13.43 48.73 -40.44
C GLU A 414 -14.82 48.23 -40.04
N GLN A 415 -14.94 47.61 -38.86
CA GLN A 415 -16.19 46.99 -38.41
C GLN A 415 -17.03 47.88 -37.51
N ASN A 416 -16.47 49.01 -37.03
CA ASN A 416 -17.10 49.90 -36.05
C ASN A 416 -17.54 49.17 -34.76
N ILE A 417 -16.67 48.28 -34.26
CA ILE A 417 -16.84 47.47 -33.05
C ILE A 417 -15.80 47.91 -32.01
N PRO A 418 -16.18 48.27 -30.78
CA PRO A 418 -15.23 48.72 -29.77
C PRO A 418 -14.12 47.71 -29.46
N ALA A 419 -12.90 48.17 -29.24
CA ALA A 419 -11.74 47.35 -28.89
C ALA A 419 -11.98 46.40 -27.70
N VAL A 420 -12.87 46.75 -26.77
CA VAL A 420 -13.26 45.89 -25.64
C VAL A 420 -14.03 44.64 -26.10
N GLU A 421 -14.90 44.76 -27.11
CA GLU A 421 -15.63 43.61 -27.67
C GLU A 421 -14.71 42.72 -28.51
N ILE A 422 -13.79 43.34 -29.27
CA ILE A 422 -12.73 42.62 -30.00
C ILE A 422 -11.83 41.86 -29.02
N ALA A 423 -11.38 42.50 -27.94
CA ALA A 423 -10.60 41.86 -26.89
C ALA A 423 -11.37 40.73 -26.18
N ALA A 424 -12.68 40.88 -25.96
CA ALA A 424 -13.53 39.82 -25.42
C ALA A 424 -13.67 38.62 -26.38
N ALA A 425 -13.78 38.88 -27.69
CA ALA A 425 -13.79 37.85 -28.72
C ALA A 425 -12.44 37.10 -28.79
N LEU A 426 -11.32 37.82 -28.82
CA LEU A 426 -9.97 37.25 -28.80
C LEU A 426 -9.70 36.45 -27.52
N ALA A 427 -10.11 36.96 -26.35
CA ALA A 427 -10.05 36.24 -25.08
C ALA A 427 -10.84 34.92 -25.09
N LYS A 428 -12.03 34.92 -25.72
CA LYS A 428 -12.84 33.72 -25.92
C LYS A 428 -12.16 32.73 -26.89
N MET A 429 -11.61 33.23 -28.00
CA MET A 429 -10.87 32.40 -28.97
C MET A 429 -9.63 31.74 -28.35
N ALA A 430 -8.85 32.50 -27.57
CA ALA A 430 -7.64 32.00 -26.90
C ALA A 430 -7.92 30.87 -25.88
N ARG A 431 -9.14 30.80 -25.32
CA ARG A 431 -9.58 29.71 -24.44
C ARG A 431 -10.23 28.52 -25.15
N GLY A 432 -10.54 28.63 -26.44
CA GLY A 432 -11.24 27.59 -27.20
C GLY A 432 -12.60 27.23 -26.58
N ASN A 433 -12.80 25.93 -26.31
CA ASN A 433 -14.07 25.40 -25.79
C ASN A 433 -14.20 25.42 -24.25
N GLU A 434 -13.20 25.90 -23.50
CA GLU A 434 -13.32 25.96 -22.04
C GLU A 434 -14.02 27.24 -21.55
N PRO A 435 -15.15 27.13 -20.82
CA PRO A 435 -15.82 28.29 -20.26
C PRO A 435 -14.97 28.93 -19.14
N LEU A 436 -14.83 30.25 -19.18
CA LEU A 436 -14.12 31.02 -18.16
C LEU A 436 -14.75 30.85 -16.77
N LEU A 437 -16.08 30.83 -16.70
CA LEU A 437 -16.85 30.75 -15.47
C LEU A 437 -17.56 29.39 -15.38
N LEU A 438 -17.58 28.81 -14.18
CA LEU A 438 -18.37 27.63 -13.85
C LEU A 438 -19.85 27.97 -13.70
N ASP A 439 -20.70 27.21 -14.36
CA ASP A 439 -22.16 27.40 -14.33
C ASP A 439 -22.78 26.92 -13.01
N LYS A 440 -23.63 27.78 -12.42
CA LYS A 440 -24.38 27.45 -11.19
C LYS A 440 -25.39 26.31 -11.36
N LYS A 441 -25.87 26.07 -12.59
CA LYS A 441 -26.95 25.10 -12.87
C LYS A 441 -26.48 23.66 -13.09
N GLN A 442 -25.26 23.44 -13.60
CA GLN A 442 -24.78 22.09 -13.94
C GLN A 442 -24.27 21.28 -12.73
N ASN A 443 -24.09 21.92 -11.56
CA ASN A 443 -23.49 21.31 -10.37
C ASN A 443 -24.37 21.47 -9.11
N ALA A 444 -25.67 21.73 -9.27
CA ALA A 444 -26.62 21.58 -8.19
C ALA A 444 -26.94 20.07 -8.03
N PRO A 445 -26.86 19.48 -6.82
CA PRO A 445 -27.37 18.14 -6.63
C PRO A 445 -28.87 18.15 -6.93
N GLU A 446 -29.34 17.23 -7.77
CA GLU A 446 -30.77 17.11 -8.00
C GLU A 446 -31.50 16.89 -6.66
N PRO A 447 -32.62 17.59 -6.41
CA PRO A 447 -33.40 17.35 -5.21
C PRO A 447 -33.75 15.87 -5.12
N PHE A 448 -33.41 15.23 -4.00
CA PHE A 448 -33.79 13.86 -3.73
C PHE A 448 -35.32 13.78 -3.75
N GLU A 449 -35.91 13.32 -4.86
CA GLU A 449 -37.33 13.06 -4.93
C GLU A 449 -37.66 11.96 -3.91
N ALA A 450 -38.19 12.38 -2.77
CA ALA A 450 -38.71 11.48 -1.77
C ALA A 450 -39.79 10.62 -2.42
N ARG A 451 -39.49 9.34 -2.66
CA ARG A 451 -40.44 8.35 -3.18
C ARG A 451 -41.77 8.51 -2.45
N LYS A 452 -42.81 8.94 -3.17
CA LYS A 452 -44.14 9.19 -2.63
C LYS A 452 -44.59 7.96 -1.86
N SER A 453 -44.68 8.09 -0.53
CA SER A 453 -45.13 7.03 0.34
C SER A 453 -46.58 6.69 0.01
N VAL A 454 -46.82 5.46 -0.42
CA VAL A 454 -48.17 4.92 -0.62
C VAL A 454 -48.93 5.02 0.72
N PRO A 455 -50.14 5.61 0.76
CA PRO A 455 -50.86 5.80 2.03
C PRO A 455 -51.29 4.45 2.60
N ALA A 456 -50.97 4.22 3.88
CA ALA A 456 -51.37 3.01 4.59
C ALA A 456 -52.89 2.98 4.80
N LYS A 457 -53.54 1.87 4.46
CA LYS A 457 -54.97 1.65 4.72
C LYS A 457 -55.23 1.62 6.23
N SER A 458 -56.25 2.37 6.65
CA SER A 458 -56.86 2.32 7.97
C SER A 458 -57.33 0.91 8.32
N TRP A 459 -57.02 0.45 9.54
CA TRP A 459 -57.80 -0.56 10.24
C TRP A 459 -58.61 0.11 11.35
N SER A 460 -59.86 -0.30 11.46
CA SER A 460 -60.93 0.38 12.18
C SER A 460 -60.97 0.09 13.67
N ASP A 461 -61.73 0.94 14.35
CA ASP A 461 -62.17 0.89 15.73
C ASP A 461 -62.43 -0.52 16.31
N GLU A 462 -61.96 -0.74 17.54
CA GLU A 462 -62.83 -1.21 18.63
C GLU A 462 -62.21 -0.91 20.01
N LYS A 463 -62.99 -0.28 20.89
CA LYS A 463 -62.69 -0.05 22.32
C LYS A 463 -63.93 -0.35 23.17
N PRO A 464 -63.85 -1.26 24.15
CA PRO A 464 -64.78 -1.30 25.27
C PRO A 464 -64.41 -0.29 26.37
N VAL A 465 -65.33 -0.09 27.33
CA VAL A 465 -65.41 1.14 28.14
C VAL A 465 -65.06 0.93 29.63
N ARG A 466 -64.49 2.00 30.23
CA ARG A 466 -64.25 2.36 31.65
C ARG A 466 -64.80 1.48 32.81
N GLY A 467 -64.03 1.46 33.90
CA GLY A 467 -64.58 1.38 35.27
C GLY A 467 -63.61 1.66 36.45
N GLY A 468 -63.46 2.94 36.88
CA GLY A 468 -62.99 3.39 38.22
C GLY A 468 -61.55 3.03 38.71
N ARG A 469 -60.97 3.65 39.76
CA ARG A 469 -61.21 4.92 40.48
C ARG A 469 -59.97 5.25 41.37
N PHE A 470 -59.76 6.54 41.70
CA PHE A 470 -58.85 7.15 42.70
C PHE A 470 -57.37 7.48 42.36
N GLU A 471 -57.10 8.80 42.40
CA GLU A 471 -55.97 9.60 42.96
C GLU A 471 -54.61 8.92 43.32
N ARG A 472 -53.43 9.57 43.28
CA ARG A 472 -53.08 10.98 43.62
C ARG A 472 -51.63 11.35 43.19
N GLY A 473 -51.34 12.64 42.97
CA GLY A 473 -50.00 13.29 43.10
C GLY A 473 -48.87 12.85 42.15
N GLU A 474 -48.57 13.56 41.07
CA GLU A 474 -47.68 14.76 41.00
C GLU A 474 -46.16 14.52 41.12
N ARG A 475 -45.58 14.18 39.95
CA ARG A 475 -44.41 14.81 39.30
C ARG A 475 -43.57 15.78 40.15
N PHE A 476 -42.26 15.50 40.27
CA PHE A 476 -41.24 16.52 40.55
C PHE A 476 -40.08 16.45 39.55
N GLU A 477 -39.68 17.63 39.05
CA GLU A 477 -38.54 17.82 38.14
C GLU A 477 -37.24 18.10 38.91
N LYS A 478 -36.10 17.95 38.22
CA LYS A 478 -34.77 18.24 38.77
C LYS A 478 -34.50 19.75 38.84
N PRO A 479 -33.76 20.23 39.86
CA PRO A 479 -32.93 21.43 39.74
C PRO A 479 -31.47 21.10 39.39
N ALA A 480 -30.77 22.10 38.85
CA ALA A 480 -29.36 22.08 38.49
C ALA A 480 -28.46 22.57 39.66
N PRO A 481 -27.13 22.41 39.61
CA PRO A 481 -26.27 22.53 40.80
C PRO A 481 -25.83 23.97 41.10
N SER A 482 -25.55 24.24 42.38
CA SER A 482 -24.84 25.42 42.86
C SER A 482 -23.46 25.07 43.42
N GLU A 483 -22.61 26.09 43.48
CA GLU A 483 -21.17 25.99 43.75
C GLU A 483 -20.83 25.88 45.26
N ARG A 484 -19.56 25.54 45.53
CA ARG A 484 -18.58 26.39 46.27
C ARG A 484 -17.97 25.81 47.56
N PHE A 485 -16.69 25.40 47.44
CA PHE A 485 -15.62 25.51 48.46
C PHE A 485 -15.81 24.67 49.77
N GLU A 486 -14.81 24.33 50.60
CA GLU A 486 -13.35 24.55 50.56
C GLU A 486 -12.60 23.41 51.33
N ARG A 487 -11.29 23.26 51.05
CA ARG A 487 -10.17 22.98 52.00
C ARG A 487 -10.05 21.66 52.81
N THR A 488 -8.86 21.04 52.65
CA THR A 488 -7.87 20.56 53.68
C THR A 488 -8.31 19.71 54.89
N GLU A 489 -7.53 18.77 55.45
CA GLU A 489 -6.10 18.43 55.33
C GLU A 489 -5.83 17.02 55.92
N ARG A 490 -4.66 16.41 55.61
CA ARG A 490 -3.96 15.33 56.38
C ARG A 490 -4.66 13.94 56.49
N ALA A 491 -3.94 12.82 56.68
CA ALA A 491 -2.53 12.49 56.43
C ALA A 491 -2.29 10.96 56.47
N LEU A 492 -1.31 10.50 55.66
CA LEU A 492 -0.30 9.45 55.91
C LEU A 492 -0.63 8.15 56.69
N ARG A 493 -0.45 7.01 55.98
CA ARG A 493 0.19 5.71 56.38
C ARG A 493 0.06 4.75 55.18
N LEU A 494 1.08 4.08 54.60
CA LEU A 494 2.16 3.22 55.13
C LEU A 494 1.63 2.20 56.16
N ASP A 495 1.69 0.87 56.05
CA ASP A 495 1.98 -0.12 54.97
C ASP A 495 1.44 -1.50 55.50
N GLU A 496 1.60 -2.71 54.95
CA GLU A 496 2.48 -3.24 53.88
C GLU A 496 1.78 -4.40 53.10
N SER A 497 2.42 -5.58 53.02
CA SER A 497 2.03 -6.86 52.42
C SER A 497 0.91 -7.65 53.14
N GLU A 498 0.10 -8.42 52.40
CA GLU A 498 0.03 -9.90 52.54
C GLU A 498 -0.80 -10.58 51.43
N ARG A 499 -0.44 -11.84 51.10
CA ARG A 499 -1.24 -12.76 50.28
C ARG A 499 -2.11 -13.63 51.19
N PRO A 500 -3.25 -14.13 50.70
CA PRO A 500 -3.60 -15.53 50.98
C PRO A 500 -3.96 -16.34 49.74
N ALA A 501 -4.04 -17.67 49.91
CA ALA A 501 -4.21 -18.65 48.84
C ALA A 501 -5.56 -19.38 48.86
N ARG A 502 -6.05 -19.68 47.65
CA ARG A 502 -6.87 -20.83 47.22
C ARG A 502 -7.65 -21.69 48.26
N SER A 503 -8.98 -21.64 48.16
CA SER A 503 -9.93 -22.77 48.17
C SER A 503 -11.19 -22.30 47.41
N GLU A 504 -11.71 -22.93 46.35
CA GLU A 504 -12.23 -24.28 46.06
C GLU A 504 -13.74 -24.46 46.35
N HIS A 505 -14.44 -25.01 45.34
CA HIS A 505 -15.88 -25.37 45.24
C HIS A 505 -16.96 -24.27 45.22
N GLY A 506 -17.87 -24.39 44.24
CA GLY A 506 -19.00 -23.48 44.00
C GLY A 506 -19.74 -23.84 42.70
N ASP A 507 -20.64 -24.81 42.78
CA ASP A 507 -21.42 -25.38 41.66
C ASP A 507 -22.26 -24.33 40.91
N ARG A 508 -22.40 -24.50 39.58
CA ARG A 508 -23.25 -23.66 38.72
C ARG A 508 -23.77 -24.41 37.49
N SER A 509 -24.81 -25.20 37.75
CA SER A 509 -26.10 -25.20 37.02
C SER A 509 -26.09 -24.90 35.51
N GLU A 510 -26.58 -25.88 34.76
CA GLU A 510 -26.75 -25.92 33.31
C GLU A 510 -27.43 -24.67 32.71
N ARG A 511 -27.00 -24.30 31.50
CA ARG A 511 -27.63 -23.26 30.67
C ARG A 511 -28.02 -23.88 29.33
N PRO A 512 -29.30 -23.82 28.90
CA PRO A 512 -29.77 -24.62 27.77
C PRO A 512 -29.16 -24.17 26.43
N ALA A 513 -28.93 -25.13 25.55
CA ALA A 513 -28.33 -24.91 24.25
C ALA A 513 -29.26 -24.13 23.31
N SER A 514 -28.80 -22.99 22.78
CA SER A 514 -29.49 -22.30 21.69
C SER A 514 -29.32 -23.09 20.39
N SER A 515 -30.42 -23.42 19.73
CA SER A 515 -30.41 -24.05 18.41
C SER A 515 -29.62 -23.24 17.38
N LYS A 516 -28.81 -23.91 16.56
CA LYS A 516 -28.19 -23.29 15.38
C LYS A 516 -29.30 -22.88 14.42
N LYS A 517 -29.51 -21.58 14.29
CA LYS A 517 -30.38 -21.03 13.24
C LYS A 517 -29.62 -21.07 11.92
N ASP A 518 -30.22 -21.69 10.91
CA ASP A 518 -29.61 -21.84 9.60
C ASP A 518 -29.27 -20.49 8.97
N ARG A 519 -28.11 -20.40 8.30
CA ARG A 519 -27.72 -19.22 7.51
C ARG A 519 -28.03 -19.46 6.03
N GLY A 520 -29.30 -19.71 5.75
CA GLY A 520 -29.81 -19.63 4.38
C GLY A 520 -29.75 -18.17 3.91
N HIS A 521 -28.99 -17.92 2.85
CA HIS A 521 -29.14 -16.68 2.08
C HIS A 521 -30.44 -16.78 1.27
N ASN A 522 -31.42 -15.92 1.56
CA ASN A 522 -32.52 -15.69 0.62
C ASN A 522 -31.94 -15.05 -0.64
N ASN A 523 -31.96 -15.79 -1.75
CA ASN A 523 -31.61 -15.27 -3.08
C ASN A 523 -32.89 -15.14 -3.90
N ASP A 524 -33.16 -13.94 -4.43
CA ASP A 524 -34.33 -13.63 -5.29
C ASP A 524 -34.14 -14.10 -6.75
N PHE A 525 -33.29 -15.10 -7.00
CA PHE A 525 -32.91 -15.57 -8.33
C PHE A 525 -33.30 -17.02 -8.53
N ASP A 526 -33.78 -17.34 -9.73
CA ASP A 526 -33.96 -18.72 -10.18
C ASP A 526 -32.58 -19.39 -10.34
N MET A 527 -32.43 -20.63 -9.87
CA MET A 527 -31.14 -21.31 -9.71
C MET A 527 -31.16 -22.69 -10.36
N ALA A 528 -30.08 -23.01 -11.07
CA ALA A 528 -29.85 -24.32 -11.67
C ALA A 528 -28.66 -25.02 -11.00
N HIS A 529 -28.76 -26.35 -10.86
CA HIS A 529 -27.73 -27.19 -10.26
C HIS A 529 -26.69 -27.63 -11.30
N PHE A 530 -25.42 -27.42 -10.98
CA PHE A 530 -24.28 -27.78 -11.82
C PHE A 530 -23.32 -28.71 -11.08
N ARG A 531 -22.65 -29.59 -11.84
CA ARG A 531 -21.58 -30.47 -11.37
C ARG A 531 -20.24 -30.00 -11.95
N ILE A 532 -19.18 -30.09 -11.15
CA ILE A 532 -17.80 -29.83 -11.55
C ILE A 532 -16.91 -31.03 -11.17
N GLU A 533 -15.99 -31.41 -12.05
CA GLU A 533 -15.11 -32.60 -11.85
C GLU A 533 -13.89 -32.25 -10.97
N VAL A 534 -14.17 -31.66 -9.81
CA VAL A 534 -13.18 -31.22 -8.82
C VAL A 534 -13.73 -31.45 -7.41
N GLY A 535 -13.21 -32.46 -6.70
CA GLY A 535 -13.57 -32.80 -5.32
C GLY A 535 -12.45 -32.67 -4.27
N HIS A 536 -12.65 -33.23 -3.08
CA HIS A 536 -11.68 -33.25 -1.98
C HIS A 536 -10.34 -33.92 -2.32
N SER A 537 -10.31 -34.91 -3.22
CA SER A 537 -9.08 -35.56 -3.70
C SER A 537 -8.12 -34.57 -4.39
N HIS A 538 -8.66 -33.45 -4.89
CA HIS A 538 -7.92 -32.34 -5.50
C HIS A 538 -7.54 -31.23 -4.51
N GLY A 539 -7.74 -31.44 -3.20
CA GLY A 539 -7.40 -30.48 -2.14
C GLY A 539 -8.27 -29.23 -2.09
N VAL A 540 -9.43 -29.25 -2.74
CA VAL A 540 -10.33 -28.09 -2.89
C VAL A 540 -11.18 -27.84 -1.65
N LYS A 541 -11.41 -26.55 -1.36
CA LYS A 541 -12.31 -26.03 -0.33
C LYS A 541 -13.36 -25.11 -0.99
N PRO A 542 -14.52 -24.85 -0.38
CA PRO A 542 -15.58 -24.05 -1.01
C PRO A 542 -15.11 -22.65 -1.45
N GLY A 543 -14.26 -22.00 -0.64
CA GLY A 543 -13.68 -20.69 -0.97
C GLY A 543 -12.79 -20.68 -2.22
N ASN A 544 -12.18 -21.81 -2.60
CA ASN A 544 -11.41 -21.93 -3.84
C ASN A 544 -12.34 -21.96 -5.07
N ILE A 545 -13.47 -22.66 -4.97
CA ILE A 545 -14.50 -22.73 -6.02
C ILE A 545 -15.16 -21.36 -6.20
N VAL A 546 -15.65 -20.76 -5.11
CA VAL A 546 -16.23 -19.40 -5.10
C VAL A 546 -15.24 -18.38 -5.64
N GLY A 547 -13.98 -18.42 -5.19
CA GLY A 547 -12.95 -17.46 -5.60
C GLY A 547 -12.62 -17.54 -7.10
N ALA A 548 -12.50 -18.75 -7.65
CA ALA A 548 -12.20 -18.91 -9.08
C ALA A 548 -13.40 -18.52 -9.96
N ILE A 549 -14.61 -18.94 -9.61
CA ILE A 549 -15.83 -18.57 -10.34
C ILE A 549 -16.03 -17.05 -10.29
N ALA A 550 -15.83 -16.41 -9.13
CA ALA A 550 -16.01 -14.97 -9.00
C ALA A 550 -14.95 -14.15 -9.74
N ASN A 551 -13.69 -14.58 -9.72
CA ASN A 551 -12.59 -13.86 -10.36
C ASN A 551 -12.55 -14.07 -11.88
N GLU A 552 -12.78 -15.29 -12.36
CA GLU A 552 -12.62 -15.63 -13.80
C GLU A 552 -13.92 -15.44 -14.59
N ALA A 553 -15.09 -15.71 -13.99
CA ALA A 553 -16.39 -15.53 -14.63
C ALA A 553 -17.10 -14.21 -14.24
N GLY A 554 -16.48 -13.36 -13.41
CA GLY A 554 -17.05 -12.07 -13.01
C GLY A 554 -18.36 -12.15 -12.21
N LEU A 555 -18.70 -13.35 -11.69
CA LEU A 555 -19.91 -13.59 -10.92
C LEU A 555 -19.72 -13.20 -9.46
N GLU A 556 -20.42 -12.17 -8.99
CA GLU A 556 -20.41 -11.84 -7.56
C GLU A 556 -20.82 -13.06 -6.71
N ALA A 557 -20.10 -13.32 -5.61
CA ALA A 557 -20.32 -14.47 -4.74
C ALA A 557 -21.75 -14.62 -4.18
N LYS A 558 -22.56 -13.56 -4.20
CA LYS A 558 -24.01 -13.60 -3.85
C LYS A 558 -24.85 -14.42 -4.84
N HIS A 559 -24.39 -14.58 -6.08
CA HIS A 559 -25.06 -15.35 -7.13
C HIS A 559 -24.62 -16.83 -7.18
N ILE A 560 -23.71 -17.25 -6.30
CA ILE A 560 -23.30 -18.65 -6.16
C ILE A 560 -24.05 -19.20 -4.94
N GLY A 561 -24.88 -20.22 -5.13
CA GLY A 561 -25.73 -20.78 -4.08
C GLY A 561 -25.01 -21.83 -3.24
N ARG A 562 -25.69 -22.96 -2.98
CA ARG A 562 -25.10 -24.07 -2.22
C ARG A 562 -23.91 -24.65 -2.98
N ILE A 563 -22.91 -25.13 -2.24
CA ILE A 563 -21.77 -25.88 -2.78
C ILE A 563 -21.59 -27.12 -1.90
N GLU A 564 -21.60 -28.30 -2.51
CA GLU A 564 -21.29 -29.55 -1.84
C GLU A 564 -20.07 -30.18 -2.50
N ILE A 565 -19.09 -30.57 -1.69
CA ILE A 565 -17.82 -31.15 -2.16
C ILE A 565 -17.83 -32.62 -1.79
N PHE A 566 -17.74 -33.47 -2.81
CA PHE A 566 -17.55 -34.91 -2.67
C PHE A 566 -16.06 -35.24 -2.90
N ASP A 567 -15.69 -36.52 -2.85
CA ASP A 567 -14.27 -36.89 -2.99
C ASP A 567 -13.71 -36.54 -4.37
N ASP A 568 -14.40 -36.87 -5.47
CA ASP A 568 -13.90 -36.65 -6.83
C ASP A 568 -14.55 -35.49 -7.59
N TYR A 569 -15.76 -35.07 -7.19
CA TYR A 569 -16.53 -34.00 -7.84
C TYR A 569 -17.12 -33.04 -6.79
N SER A 570 -17.67 -31.91 -7.25
CA SER A 570 -18.50 -31.03 -6.42
C SER A 570 -19.77 -30.66 -7.17
N THR A 571 -20.83 -30.33 -6.45
CA THR A 571 -22.03 -29.67 -6.99
C THR A 571 -22.09 -28.22 -6.53
N LEU A 572 -22.66 -27.35 -7.36
CA LEU A 572 -22.95 -25.97 -7.00
C LEU A 572 -24.19 -25.41 -7.71
N ASP A 573 -24.82 -24.42 -7.09
CA ASP A 573 -25.95 -23.71 -7.68
C ASP A 573 -25.48 -22.39 -8.34
N LEU A 574 -25.93 -22.14 -9.57
CA LEU A 574 -25.69 -20.88 -10.31
C LEU A 574 -27.01 -20.40 -10.95
N PRO A 575 -27.14 -19.11 -11.33
CA PRO A 575 -28.42 -18.58 -11.80
C PRO A 575 -28.89 -19.21 -13.11
N ALA A 576 -30.16 -19.63 -13.15
CA ALA A 576 -30.81 -20.12 -14.35
C ALA A 576 -30.96 -18.98 -15.37
N GLY A 577 -30.48 -19.19 -16.61
CA GLY A 577 -30.47 -18.16 -17.66
C GLY A 577 -29.14 -17.45 -17.91
N MET A 578 -28.03 -17.96 -17.38
CA MET A 578 -26.69 -17.47 -17.68
C MET A 578 -26.38 -17.45 -19.21
N PRO A 579 -25.72 -16.40 -19.75
CA PRO A 579 -25.30 -16.36 -21.15
C PRO A 579 -24.41 -17.55 -21.53
N LYS A 580 -24.62 -18.12 -22.73
CA LYS A 580 -23.88 -19.30 -23.21
C LYS A 580 -22.37 -19.10 -23.23
N ASP A 581 -21.91 -17.89 -23.55
CA ASP A 581 -20.49 -17.52 -23.57
C ASP A 581 -19.84 -17.64 -22.18
N LEU A 582 -20.60 -17.36 -21.12
CA LEU A 582 -20.11 -17.45 -19.75
C LEU A 582 -20.02 -18.92 -19.27
N MET A 583 -20.95 -19.77 -19.71
CA MET A 583 -20.86 -21.23 -19.51
C MET A 583 -19.66 -21.84 -20.25
N GLU A 584 -19.37 -21.41 -21.48
CA GLU A 584 -18.17 -21.82 -22.21
C GLU A 584 -16.86 -21.28 -21.59
N HIS A 585 -16.93 -20.14 -20.88
CA HIS A 585 -15.80 -19.65 -20.10
C HIS A 585 -15.58 -20.49 -18.83
N LEU A 586 -16.64 -20.77 -18.06
CA LEU A 586 -16.60 -21.57 -16.83
C LEU A 586 -16.02 -22.98 -17.04
N LYS A 587 -16.26 -23.61 -18.20
CA LYS A 587 -15.64 -24.90 -18.57
C LYS A 587 -14.10 -24.87 -18.57
N LYS A 588 -13.50 -23.69 -18.82
CA LYS A 588 -12.04 -23.47 -18.98
C LYS A 588 -11.36 -22.96 -17.71
N VAL A 589 -12.12 -22.62 -16.66
CA VAL A 589 -11.61 -22.12 -15.38
C VAL A 589 -10.85 -23.23 -14.65
N TRP A 590 -9.75 -22.86 -13.97
CA TRP A 590 -8.91 -23.76 -13.19
C TRP A 590 -9.05 -23.51 -11.69
N VAL A 591 -9.16 -24.59 -10.90
CA VAL A 591 -9.18 -24.57 -9.43
C VAL A 591 -8.19 -25.60 -8.91
N SER A 592 -7.27 -25.17 -8.04
CA SER A 592 -6.24 -26.04 -7.44
C SER A 592 -5.45 -26.92 -8.44
N GLY A 593 -5.24 -26.42 -9.67
CA GLY A 593 -4.53 -27.14 -10.73
C GLY A 593 -5.39 -28.06 -11.61
N GLN A 594 -6.70 -28.12 -11.39
CA GLN A 594 -7.66 -28.92 -12.18
C GLN A 594 -8.67 -28.02 -12.89
N GLN A 595 -9.08 -28.38 -14.12
CA GLN A 595 -10.14 -27.66 -14.85
C GLN A 595 -11.53 -27.99 -14.30
N LEU A 596 -12.39 -26.98 -14.18
CA LEU A 596 -13.74 -27.11 -13.62
C LEU A 596 -14.62 -28.12 -14.35
N LYS A 597 -14.53 -28.15 -15.69
CA LYS A 597 -15.33 -29.02 -16.58
C LYS A 597 -16.81 -29.08 -16.22
N ILE A 598 -17.42 -27.91 -16.04
CA ILE A 598 -18.80 -27.77 -15.57
C ILE A 598 -19.83 -28.40 -16.53
N SER A 599 -20.75 -29.18 -15.96
CA SER A 599 -21.92 -29.77 -16.61
C SER A 599 -23.20 -29.44 -15.82
N ALA A 600 -24.35 -29.44 -16.48
CA ALA A 600 -25.63 -29.44 -15.78
C ALA A 600 -25.79 -30.77 -15.03
N ALA A 601 -26.34 -30.75 -13.82
CA ALA A 601 -26.65 -31.97 -13.09
C ALA A 601 -27.98 -32.55 -13.59
N ASP A 602 -27.98 -33.78 -14.09
CA ASP A 602 -29.21 -34.51 -14.43
C ASP A 602 -30.05 -34.74 -13.15
N GLU A 603 -31.38 -34.63 -13.24
CA GLU A 603 -32.34 -34.66 -12.11
C GLU A 603 -32.47 -36.02 -11.39
N THR A 604 -31.52 -36.94 -11.55
CA THR A 604 -31.58 -38.33 -11.06
C THR A 604 -30.33 -38.80 -10.33
N MET A 605 -30.00 -38.14 -9.20
CA MET A 605 -29.16 -38.74 -8.15
C MET A 605 -29.81 -38.62 -6.77
N PRO A 606 -29.83 -39.70 -5.95
CA PRO A 606 -30.55 -39.70 -4.68
C PRO A 606 -29.84 -38.87 -3.60
N HIS A 607 -30.62 -38.28 -2.69
CA HIS A 607 -30.08 -37.65 -1.48
C HIS A 607 -29.35 -38.67 -0.61
N GLY A 608 -28.01 -38.60 -0.60
CA GLY A 608 -27.14 -39.42 0.23
C GLY A 608 -27.04 -38.90 1.67
N ASP A 609 -26.97 -39.83 2.61
CA ASP A 609 -27.08 -39.57 4.05
C ASP A 609 -25.85 -38.86 4.68
N GLN A 610 -26.03 -38.47 5.94
CA GLN A 610 -25.15 -37.58 6.75
C GLN A 610 -23.62 -37.82 6.66
N PRO A 611 -22.79 -36.76 6.76
CA PRO A 611 -21.33 -36.89 6.83
C PRO A 611 -20.86 -37.58 8.12
N VAL A 612 -19.99 -38.57 7.96
CA VAL A 612 -19.45 -39.40 9.05
C VAL A 612 -18.66 -38.56 10.07
N LYS A 613 -19.00 -38.72 11.36
CA LYS A 613 -18.31 -38.03 12.47
C LYS A 613 -16.83 -38.46 12.55
N ARG A 614 -15.91 -37.50 12.50
CA ARG A 614 -14.49 -37.75 12.87
C ARG A 614 -14.38 -37.99 14.37
N PHE A 615 -13.78 -39.13 14.73
CA PHE A 615 -13.32 -39.41 16.09
C PHE A 615 -12.27 -38.37 16.52
N THR A 616 -12.36 -37.93 17.78
CA THR A 616 -11.35 -37.07 18.43
C THR A 616 -10.65 -37.86 19.52
N ASP A 617 -9.46 -38.40 19.24
CA ASP A 617 -8.65 -39.01 20.29
C ASP A 617 -7.74 -38.00 20.98
N LYS A 618 -7.93 -37.89 22.29
CA LYS A 618 -7.01 -37.23 23.22
C LYS A 618 -5.92 -38.22 23.58
N LEU A 619 -4.66 -37.89 23.33
CA LEU A 619 -3.53 -38.64 23.88
C LEU A 619 -2.98 -37.99 25.14
N ALA A 620 -2.99 -38.75 26.23
CA ALA A 620 -2.30 -38.52 27.49
C ALA A 620 -1.56 -39.84 27.88
N PRO A 621 -0.52 -39.79 28.72
CA PRO A 621 0.71 -40.56 28.41
C PRO A 621 0.95 -41.81 29.28
N GLY A 622 1.71 -42.79 28.77
CA GLY A 622 2.25 -43.85 29.63
C GLY A 622 2.98 -45.04 28.98
N LYS A 623 4.32 -44.97 28.99
CA LYS A 623 5.30 -46.05 29.27
C LYS A 623 5.24 -47.46 28.61
N SER A 624 6.44 -47.83 28.13
CA SER A 624 7.14 -49.12 28.32
C SER A 624 6.72 -50.37 27.54
N GLY A 625 7.73 -51.19 27.20
CA GLY A 625 7.59 -52.51 26.58
C GLY A 625 8.14 -52.53 25.16
N GLY A 626 9.37 -53.01 24.98
CA GLY A 626 9.90 -53.32 23.66
C GLY A 626 9.90 -54.82 23.42
N ASP A 627 9.86 -55.24 22.15
CA ASP A 627 10.62 -56.42 21.72
C ASP A 627 11.02 -56.27 20.24
N ARG A 628 12.09 -56.97 19.84
CA ARG A 628 12.56 -57.07 18.47
C ARG A 628 11.78 -58.14 17.71
N ARG A 629 11.48 -57.90 16.44
CA ARG A 629 11.53 -58.98 15.44
C ARG A 629 11.83 -58.47 14.03
N VAL A 630 12.61 -59.25 13.31
CA VAL A 630 13.13 -59.01 11.96
C VAL A 630 12.43 -59.95 10.99
N PHE A 631 12.07 -59.48 9.79
CA PHE A 631 11.97 -60.22 8.50
C PHE A 631 11.77 -59.11 7.43
N GLU A 632 12.71 -58.80 6.52
CA GLU A 632 13.28 -59.54 5.36
C GLU A 632 12.63 -59.09 4.03
N LYS A 633 13.35 -59.24 2.91
CA LYS A 633 13.14 -58.57 1.60
C LYS A 633 12.25 -59.37 0.63
N ASP A 634 11.61 -58.66 -0.32
CA ASP A 634 12.00 -58.60 -1.75
C ASP A 634 10.99 -57.74 -2.56
N GLY A 635 11.42 -56.75 -3.35
CA GLY A 635 11.61 -56.87 -4.82
C GLY A 635 10.58 -55.96 -5.55
N ALA A 636 10.81 -55.34 -6.72
CA ALA A 636 11.98 -55.30 -7.61
C ALA A 636 11.99 -54.04 -8.54
N LYS A 637 13.19 -53.66 -8.97
CA LYS A 637 13.59 -53.03 -10.28
C LYS A 637 12.86 -51.77 -10.83
N LYS A 638 13.64 -50.71 -11.03
CA LYS A 638 13.54 -49.78 -12.18
C LYS A 638 14.84 -49.85 -13.02
N PRO A 639 14.80 -49.77 -14.36
CA PRO A 639 16.00 -49.84 -15.21
C PRO A 639 16.67 -48.46 -15.40
N PRO A 640 17.98 -48.42 -15.69
CA PRO A 640 18.70 -47.19 -16.06
C PRO A 640 18.66 -46.95 -17.58
N PHE A 641 18.81 -45.69 -18.00
CA PHE A 641 19.14 -45.36 -19.40
C PHE A 641 20.38 -44.47 -19.47
N LYS A 642 21.29 -44.80 -20.39
CA LYS A 642 22.60 -44.15 -20.57
C LYS A 642 22.95 -44.16 -22.06
N GLY A 643 23.53 -43.07 -22.55
CA GLY A 643 24.03 -42.93 -23.92
C GLY A 643 23.27 -41.87 -24.74
N LYS A 644 23.91 -41.15 -25.68
CA LYS A 644 25.32 -41.23 -26.12
C LYS A 644 25.88 -39.82 -26.37
N SER A 645 27.19 -39.68 -26.18
CA SER A 645 27.98 -38.55 -26.68
C SER A 645 29.16 -39.12 -27.46
N ASP A 646 29.11 -39.07 -28.78
CA ASP A 646 30.23 -39.35 -29.68
C ASP A 646 29.93 -38.74 -31.06
N PHE A 647 30.60 -37.64 -31.40
CA PHE A 647 31.48 -37.60 -32.56
C PHE A 647 32.32 -36.31 -32.54
N ALA A 648 33.56 -36.42 -33.01
CA ALA A 648 34.52 -35.32 -33.03
C ALA A 648 34.99 -35.00 -34.46
N SER A 649 35.60 -33.81 -34.58
CA SER A 649 36.66 -33.43 -35.53
C SER A 649 36.31 -32.74 -36.86
N ARG A 650 37.22 -31.81 -37.21
CA ARG A 650 37.63 -31.32 -38.55
C ARG A 650 36.72 -30.26 -39.22
N THR A 651 37.20 -29.00 -39.32
CA THR A 651 37.94 -28.35 -40.46
C THR A 651 37.08 -28.24 -41.73
N ASP A 652 37.04 -27.14 -42.51
CA ASP A 652 38.05 -26.09 -42.73
C ASP A 652 37.42 -24.76 -43.27
N ALA A 653 38.28 -23.77 -43.52
CA ALA A 653 38.16 -22.49 -44.23
C ALA A 653 36.93 -22.16 -45.13
N GLY A 654 36.57 -20.86 -45.18
CA GLY A 654 35.77 -20.29 -46.26
C GLY A 654 35.33 -18.81 -46.12
N GLN A 655 36.15 -17.87 -46.65
CA GLN A 655 35.77 -16.56 -47.26
C GLN A 655 34.71 -15.68 -46.53
N ALA A 656 34.95 -14.52 -45.92
CA ALA A 656 35.84 -13.36 -46.16
C ALA A 656 35.42 -12.37 -47.29
N ARG A 657 35.09 -11.13 -46.86
CA ARG A 657 35.06 -9.82 -47.59
C ARG A 657 33.74 -9.42 -48.33
N PRO A 658 33.52 -8.11 -48.64
CA PRO A 658 33.58 -6.97 -47.70
C PRO A 658 32.48 -5.90 -47.94
N ALA A 659 32.21 -5.04 -46.95
CA ALA A 659 31.55 -3.74 -47.18
C ALA A 659 32.60 -2.62 -47.33
N LYS A 660 32.47 -1.76 -48.36
CA LYS A 660 33.39 -0.64 -48.67
C LYS A 660 33.03 0.67 -47.93
N PRO A 661 34.00 1.61 -47.76
CA PRO A 661 33.80 2.83 -46.97
C PRO A 661 33.68 4.14 -47.79
N HIS A 662 32.94 5.11 -47.26
CA HIS A 662 32.93 6.55 -47.61
C HIS A 662 32.43 7.34 -46.39
N ARG A 663 32.86 8.57 -46.05
CA ARG A 663 33.95 9.44 -46.56
C ARG A 663 34.34 10.45 -45.43
N LYS A 664 35.52 11.09 -45.52
CA LYS A 664 36.00 12.14 -44.58
C LYS A 664 35.11 13.40 -44.64
N GLY A 665 34.71 14.04 -43.54
CA GLY A 665 35.44 15.12 -42.82
C GLY A 665 34.67 16.46 -42.96
N PRO A 666 35.06 17.60 -42.34
CA PRO A 666 36.15 17.84 -41.36
C PRO A 666 35.70 18.56 -40.05
N LYS A 667 36.67 18.81 -39.16
CA LYS A 667 36.72 19.85 -38.10
C LYS A 667 37.89 20.80 -38.45
N PRO A 668 38.10 21.98 -37.82
CA PRO A 668 37.26 22.73 -36.88
C PRO A 668 37.07 24.22 -37.25
N ALA A 669 36.31 24.95 -36.45
CA ALA A 669 36.72 26.23 -35.84
C ALA A 669 36.29 26.19 -34.37
#